data_AF-A0A8H4RSP4-F1
#
_entry.id   AF-A0A8H4RSP4-F1
#
_cell.length_a   1.000
_cell.length_b   1.000
_cell.length_c   1.000
_cell.angle_alpha   90.00
_cell.angle_beta   90.00
_cell.angle_gamma   90.00
#
_symmetry.space_group_name_H-M   'P 1'
#
loop_
_entity.id
_entity.type
_entity.pdbx_description
1 polymer ?
#
loop_
_entity_poly.entity_id
_entity_poly.type
_entity_poly.pdbx_seq_one_letter_code
_entity_poly.pdbx_strand_id
1 'polypeptide(L)'
;MAYPQTTFSNTKFTSPTFISRRRDIVYANTLLYQLNVLKTTGRYDAFKLQWHPSYNDKPDVWPVPNHLFWDSDVAKWIEGACYFLQWEQNAEIDAAVKELVEMIRGAQQEDGYLNIHFTVVEPEKRFTNLRDLHELYNAGHLIEAALAHFQCYGHDLLMEPILKYVDLLCKTFGPKGKHGYPGHPEIELALLRLYKVTQNPQHLTLAEYFLDERGNPTGEDGRHYYDVEAEARGDRENERPQAHEPIVEQQTIEGHSVRAMYLLTALADLARIEGASNAKFESRSKALNRLWTNMTENKMYLTGGIGAIKQYEGFGIDYFLPSSTDEGGCYAETCAAIGVMMLAERMLQLDLNAKYADIMELCFYNAVMTGMSADGKQFTYVNQLASSDKDLSKRAKWFTCACCPPNVTRLLGYLGGYLWTFRTEEKAVLVNVHMYSSAVLSIPLENSAMEIEQSSNWPWEGKVEFVLRNPSDISTTIRLRIPSWALTWQISPAIPDTKLEKGYLKLTPEWLKTNPKFQLNIPLSPRFISPHPYTNQDVVALARGPIIYCVEDVDNKWVDDHFKSLVLDPACNVSEETASIPEEGESYIGLTAHNTASLITMNETLGPHTAPGFVTQQHPVAKLHFIPYALRDNRGGRGHMRALATLPFDIPLKPATIGVDLETPNDFSNFKILVDFFRANMSSATVHLSLPSWDSFRFPPSTEPRTLPPPTAGSTLYAPPFSIDSSFYVDALDVRVPITIACIYAAIVASLNAYNKSNGNKPWWISTTKVFFWFVVAHNVFLAVYSGWTFIGTWNALQRTLDNGSSAGLLARTVDSLCKIHGPSGIGNAVAYNASVSQWISQSPATVLLTDAGLPDATDVGRFWNEGLAFYGWFFYLSKFYEVLDTAIILAKGKKSSTLQTYHHAGAMMCMWAGIRYMSPPIWMFVFVNSAIHALMYTYYTLTAFSVPIPQSLKRSLTTMQIIQFLFGASYAALHSFVSYTIPVQVPDVKSSFEAASSVASSVVSSAAVTATAAGLGNMLKKYLFRAAGEDGLAGNVIATESTSQINAASQVSGAVQYHTEYHTVPCIDTSGQTFAIWFNVLYLAPLTVLFVRFFIRSYLRRTAQKTGKGARSKHVTAEKAGKDALKGLEREAYQNGGANGYTNGHENGHANGKANGKH
;
A
#
# COMPACT_ATOMS: atom_id res chain seq x y z
N MET A 1 -25.11 -3.30 -26.60
CA MET A 1 -23.73 -3.14 -26.08
C MET A 1 -23.08 -2.05 -26.91
N ALA A 2 -22.74 -0.93 -26.29
CA ALA A 2 -22.38 0.28 -27.02
C ALA A 2 -21.12 0.89 -26.39
N TYR A 3 -20.19 1.33 -27.24
CA TYR A 3 -18.96 2.00 -26.82
C TYR A 3 -19.16 3.50 -26.86
N PRO A 4 -18.54 4.29 -25.97
CA PRO A 4 -18.59 5.75 -26.03
C PRO A 4 -18.21 6.30 -27.42
N GLN A 5 -17.19 5.69 -28.03
CA GLN A 5 -16.71 5.99 -29.38
C GLN A 5 -17.77 5.78 -30.48
N THR A 6 -18.85 5.04 -30.19
CA THR A 6 -19.97 4.79 -31.13
C THR A 6 -21.22 5.58 -30.74
N THR A 7 -21.52 5.68 -29.44
CA THR A 7 -22.75 6.32 -28.93
C THR A 7 -22.65 7.83 -28.83
N PHE A 8 -21.44 8.42 -28.93
CA PHE A 8 -21.29 9.86 -28.82
C PHE A 8 -22.14 10.63 -29.84
N SER A 9 -22.35 10.06 -31.03
CA SER A 9 -23.16 10.65 -32.11
C SER A 9 -24.63 10.84 -31.72
N ASN A 10 -25.13 10.09 -30.73
CA ASN A 10 -26.48 10.25 -30.18
C ASN A 10 -26.59 11.47 -29.24
N THR A 11 -25.49 12.10 -28.86
CA THR A 11 -25.48 13.22 -27.91
C THR A 11 -25.08 14.51 -28.59
N LYS A 12 -25.93 15.54 -28.48
CA LYS A 12 -25.65 16.90 -28.94
C LYS A 12 -25.57 17.84 -27.74
N PHE A 13 -24.48 18.57 -27.60
CA PHE A 13 -24.36 19.65 -26.60
C PHE A 13 -25.14 20.89 -27.08
N THR A 14 -25.94 21.52 -26.20
CA THR A 14 -26.96 22.52 -26.60
C THR A 14 -26.76 23.93 -26.04
N SER A 15 -25.90 24.12 -25.04
CA SER A 15 -25.61 25.44 -24.46
C SER A 15 -24.12 25.59 -24.19
N PRO A 16 -23.57 26.83 -24.13
CA PRO A 16 -22.17 27.07 -23.74
C PRO A 16 -21.90 26.65 -22.29
N THR A 17 -21.65 25.36 -22.08
CA THR A 17 -21.13 24.79 -20.83
C THR A 17 -19.61 24.72 -20.85
N PHE A 18 -19.01 24.48 -19.70
CA PHE A 18 -17.57 24.19 -19.57
C PHE A 18 -17.13 23.12 -20.58
N ILE A 19 -17.86 22.01 -20.69
CA ILE A 19 -17.56 20.92 -21.63
C ILE A 19 -17.63 21.39 -23.09
N SER A 20 -18.73 22.04 -23.49
CA SER A 20 -18.92 22.45 -24.89
C SER A 20 -17.85 23.45 -25.34
N ARG A 21 -17.50 24.44 -24.49
CA ARG A 21 -16.43 25.39 -24.79
C ARG A 21 -15.11 24.70 -25.03
N ARG A 22 -14.77 23.70 -24.22
CA ARG A 22 -13.54 22.91 -24.41
C ARG A 22 -13.54 22.13 -25.72
N ARG A 23 -14.68 21.61 -26.15
CA ARG A 23 -14.83 20.99 -27.48
C ARG A 23 -14.66 22.03 -28.60
N ASP A 24 -15.26 23.20 -28.47
CA ASP A 24 -15.14 24.29 -29.45
C ASP A 24 -13.67 24.72 -29.60
N ILE A 25 -12.93 24.85 -28.50
CA ILE A 25 -11.50 25.16 -28.49
C ILE A 25 -10.68 24.08 -29.20
N VAL A 26 -11.00 22.80 -28.95
CA VAL A 26 -10.28 21.70 -29.62
C VAL A 26 -10.45 21.77 -31.13
N TYR A 27 -11.69 21.97 -31.57
CA TYR A 27 -12.03 22.07 -32.98
C TYR A 27 -11.39 23.30 -33.64
N ALA A 28 -11.49 24.47 -33.01
CA ALA A 28 -11.02 25.73 -33.58
C ALA A 28 -9.50 25.88 -33.55
N ASN A 29 -8.82 25.35 -32.52
CA ASN A 29 -7.40 25.61 -32.27
C ASN A 29 -6.57 24.32 -32.20
N THR A 30 -6.94 23.39 -31.32
CA THR A 30 -6.06 22.27 -30.94
C THR A 30 -5.78 21.32 -32.09
N LEU A 31 -6.80 20.92 -32.86
CA LEU A 31 -6.62 20.00 -33.99
C LEU A 31 -5.68 20.57 -35.07
N LEU A 32 -5.85 21.86 -35.40
CA LEU A 32 -5.01 22.56 -36.37
C LEU A 32 -3.59 22.76 -35.83
N TYR A 33 -3.44 23.11 -34.55
CA TYR A 33 -2.14 23.22 -33.91
C TYR A 33 -1.39 21.88 -33.94
N GLN A 34 -2.05 20.79 -33.54
CA GLN A 34 -1.47 19.44 -33.60
C GLN A 34 -1.08 19.05 -35.02
N LEU A 35 -1.94 19.33 -36.01
CA LEU A 35 -1.64 19.09 -37.42
C LEU A 35 -0.36 19.81 -37.85
N ASN A 36 -0.22 21.09 -37.48
CA ASN A 36 0.99 21.86 -37.77
C ASN A 36 2.23 21.26 -37.08
N VAL A 37 2.10 20.76 -35.84
CA VAL A 37 3.20 20.08 -35.15
C VAL A 37 3.58 18.75 -35.84
N LEU A 38 2.60 17.95 -36.27
CA LEU A 38 2.86 16.72 -37.02
C LEU A 38 3.64 17.03 -38.31
N LYS A 39 3.25 18.08 -39.03
CA LYS A 39 3.93 18.53 -40.26
C LYS A 39 5.35 19.02 -39.99
N THR A 40 5.52 19.91 -39.02
CA THR A 40 6.82 20.53 -38.73
C THR A 40 7.83 19.58 -38.08
N THR A 41 7.38 18.51 -37.45
CA THR A 41 8.26 17.51 -36.81
C THR A 41 8.56 16.29 -37.69
N GLY A 42 8.04 16.24 -38.92
CA GLY A 42 8.26 15.12 -39.85
C GLY A 42 7.34 13.92 -39.63
N ARG A 43 6.55 13.89 -38.55
CA ARG A 43 5.59 12.80 -38.25
C ARG A 43 4.54 12.65 -39.34
N TYR A 44 4.06 13.76 -39.89
CA TYR A 44 3.01 13.77 -40.92
C TYR A 44 3.43 13.01 -42.17
N ASP A 45 4.67 13.20 -42.61
CA ASP A 45 5.22 12.62 -43.82
C ASP A 45 5.89 11.25 -43.59
N ALA A 46 5.91 10.75 -42.35
CA ALA A 46 6.65 9.54 -42.00
C ALA A 46 6.14 8.28 -42.72
N PHE A 47 4.85 8.23 -43.05
CA PHE A 47 4.26 7.15 -43.85
C PHE A 47 4.62 7.22 -45.35
N LYS A 48 5.38 8.22 -45.82
CA LYS A 48 6.03 8.18 -47.15
C LYS A 48 7.25 7.25 -47.18
N LEU A 49 7.60 6.65 -46.04
CA LEU A 49 8.69 5.67 -45.87
C LEU A 49 10.05 6.16 -46.36
N GLN A 50 10.30 7.46 -46.22
CA GLN A 50 11.60 8.07 -46.51
C GLN A 50 12.44 8.18 -45.26
N TRP A 51 13.75 8.15 -45.41
CA TRP A 51 14.66 8.39 -44.29
C TRP A 51 14.50 9.81 -43.75
N HIS A 52 14.22 9.94 -42.45
CA HIS A 52 14.17 11.23 -41.77
C HIS A 52 15.45 11.44 -40.93
N PRO A 53 16.08 12.64 -40.93
CA PRO A 53 17.31 12.88 -40.18
C PRO A 53 17.23 12.52 -38.68
N SER A 54 16.08 12.73 -38.05
CA SER A 54 15.86 12.45 -36.62
C SER A 54 15.90 10.96 -36.26
N TYR A 55 15.90 10.04 -37.24
CA TYR A 55 16.10 8.62 -36.96
C TYR A 55 17.51 8.31 -36.44
N ASN A 56 18.46 9.21 -36.66
CA ASN A 56 19.81 9.13 -36.11
C ASN A 56 19.91 9.69 -34.68
N ASP A 57 18.86 10.32 -34.16
CA ASP A 57 18.88 10.93 -32.84
C ASP A 57 18.98 9.83 -31.78
N LYS A 58 19.78 10.09 -30.74
CA LYS A 58 19.83 9.19 -29.59
C LYS A 58 18.48 9.20 -28.88
N PRO A 59 17.99 8.03 -28.43
CA PRO A 59 16.74 7.97 -27.69
C PRO A 59 16.84 8.74 -26.38
N ASP A 60 15.76 9.44 -26.02
CA ASP A 60 15.65 10.13 -24.72
C ASP A 60 15.61 9.09 -23.58
N VAL A 61 15.00 7.94 -23.84
CA VAL A 61 14.90 6.80 -22.93
C VAL A 61 15.41 5.55 -23.65
N TRP A 62 16.58 5.05 -23.26
CA TRP A 62 17.10 3.79 -23.80
C TRP A 62 16.25 2.60 -23.32
N PRO A 63 15.90 1.61 -24.18
CA PRO A 63 16.31 1.43 -25.58
C PRO A 63 15.31 1.97 -26.63
N VAL A 64 14.39 2.84 -26.24
CA VAL A 64 13.20 3.21 -27.03
C VAL A 64 13.47 4.41 -27.95
N PRO A 65 13.50 4.25 -29.29
CA PRO A 65 13.70 5.37 -30.21
C PRO A 65 12.59 6.42 -30.13
N ASN A 66 12.94 7.72 -30.18
CA ASN A 66 11.97 8.82 -30.08
C ASN A 66 10.90 8.82 -31.18
N HIS A 67 11.19 8.20 -32.33
CA HIS A 67 10.29 8.10 -33.47
C HIS A 67 9.42 6.84 -33.46
N LEU A 68 9.59 5.96 -32.48
CA LEU A 68 8.87 4.68 -32.40
C LEU A 68 7.35 4.85 -32.29
N PHE A 69 6.90 5.97 -31.72
CA PHE A 69 5.49 6.25 -31.44
C PHE A 69 4.80 7.05 -32.56
N TRP A 70 5.51 7.40 -33.63
CA TRP A 70 4.99 8.32 -34.66
C TRP A 70 3.74 7.77 -35.38
N ASP A 71 3.67 6.46 -35.59
CA ASP A 71 2.49 5.77 -36.11
C ASP A 71 1.27 6.07 -35.22
N SER A 72 1.43 5.96 -33.90
CA SER A 72 0.37 6.19 -32.92
C SER A 72 -0.01 7.67 -32.78
N ASP A 73 0.95 8.59 -32.93
CA ASP A 73 0.70 10.03 -32.88
C ASP A 73 -0.23 10.44 -34.04
N VAL A 74 0.06 9.94 -35.25
CA VAL A 74 -0.77 10.14 -36.44
C VAL A 74 -2.13 9.45 -36.28
N ALA A 75 -2.16 8.20 -35.82
CA ALA A 75 -3.39 7.44 -35.64
C ALA A 75 -4.36 8.12 -34.65
N LYS A 76 -3.88 8.56 -33.48
CA LYS A 76 -4.72 9.28 -32.50
C LYS A 76 -5.22 10.62 -33.03
N TRP A 77 -4.42 11.33 -33.82
CA TRP A 77 -4.86 12.57 -34.46
C TRP A 77 -5.98 12.30 -35.48
N ILE A 78 -5.83 11.28 -36.34
CA ILE A 78 -6.89 10.86 -37.28
C ILE A 78 -8.16 10.46 -36.51
N GLU A 79 -8.02 9.69 -35.43
CA GLU A 79 -9.13 9.27 -34.57
C GLU A 79 -9.88 10.49 -34.02
N GLY A 80 -9.17 11.43 -33.39
CA GLY A 80 -9.76 12.66 -32.85
C GLY A 80 -10.39 13.54 -33.93
N ALA A 81 -9.70 13.76 -35.05
CA ALA A 81 -10.21 14.53 -36.18
C ALA A 81 -11.52 13.95 -36.72
N CYS A 82 -11.62 12.63 -36.90
CA CYS A 82 -12.83 11.95 -37.38
C CYS A 82 -14.02 12.14 -36.44
N TYR A 83 -13.81 12.21 -35.12
CA TYR A 83 -14.90 12.48 -34.18
C TYR A 83 -15.41 13.92 -34.26
N PHE A 84 -14.51 14.88 -34.45
CA PHE A 84 -14.89 16.29 -34.62
C PHE A 84 -15.51 16.58 -36.00
N LEU A 85 -15.05 15.94 -37.08
CA LEU A 85 -15.63 16.09 -38.42
C LEU A 85 -17.08 15.59 -38.52
N GLN A 86 -17.47 14.62 -37.68
CA GLN A 86 -18.87 14.20 -37.55
C GLN A 86 -19.75 15.22 -36.84
N TRP A 87 -19.16 16.13 -36.06
CA TRP A 87 -19.87 17.21 -35.40
C TRP A 87 -19.91 18.48 -36.25
N GLU A 88 -18.75 18.92 -36.75
CA GLU A 88 -18.63 20.12 -37.58
C GLU A 88 -17.55 19.92 -38.66
N GLN A 89 -17.89 20.26 -39.91
CA GLN A 89 -17.02 20.06 -41.07
C GLN A 89 -15.86 21.06 -41.07
N ASN A 90 -14.65 20.62 -41.41
CA ASN A 90 -13.49 21.49 -41.59
C ASN A 90 -12.65 20.99 -42.77
N ALA A 91 -12.56 21.79 -43.84
CA ALA A 91 -11.94 21.38 -45.09
C ALA A 91 -10.43 21.09 -44.96
N GLU A 92 -9.71 21.83 -44.10
CA GLU A 92 -8.28 21.61 -43.90
C GLU A 92 -8.02 20.30 -43.14
N ILE A 93 -8.79 20.04 -42.09
CA ILE A 93 -8.70 18.81 -41.29
C ILE A 93 -9.13 17.60 -42.14
N ASP A 94 -10.24 17.70 -42.87
CA ASP A 94 -10.72 16.65 -43.78
C ASP A 94 -9.69 16.31 -44.87
N ALA A 95 -9.10 17.31 -45.52
CA ALA A 95 -8.04 17.10 -46.50
C ALA A 95 -6.82 16.40 -45.88
N ALA A 96 -6.41 16.82 -44.68
CA ALA A 96 -5.27 16.23 -44.00
C ALA A 96 -5.53 14.76 -43.57
N VAL A 97 -6.75 14.43 -43.13
CA VAL A 97 -7.14 13.03 -42.84
C VAL A 97 -7.07 12.19 -44.11
N LYS A 98 -7.62 12.66 -45.23
CA LYS A 98 -7.57 11.95 -46.51
C LYS A 98 -6.15 11.71 -46.99
N GLU A 99 -5.28 12.70 -46.89
CA GLU A 99 -3.87 12.59 -47.29
C GLU A 99 -3.12 11.56 -46.41
N LEU A 100 -3.31 11.61 -45.08
CA LEU A 100 -2.71 10.65 -44.16
C LEU A 100 -3.20 9.22 -44.38
N VAL A 101 -4.50 9.03 -44.65
CA VAL A 101 -5.05 7.70 -44.96
C VAL A 101 -4.42 7.14 -46.23
N GLU A 102 -4.24 7.96 -47.27
CA GLU A 102 -3.61 7.52 -48.51
C GLU A 102 -2.11 7.21 -48.31
N MET A 103 -1.40 8.00 -47.50
CA MET A 103 -0.02 7.69 -47.11
C MET A 103 0.08 6.37 -46.34
N ILE A 104 -0.80 6.12 -45.37
CA ILE A 104 -0.83 4.85 -44.61
C ILE A 104 -1.11 3.67 -45.55
N ARG A 105 -2.08 3.80 -46.46
CA ARG A 105 -2.38 2.78 -47.49
C ARG A 105 -1.14 2.48 -48.35
N GLY A 106 -0.45 3.52 -48.80
CA GLY A 106 0.77 3.38 -49.61
C GLY A 106 1.98 2.82 -48.84
N ALA A 107 1.99 2.93 -47.52
CA ALA A 107 3.07 2.41 -46.66
C ALA A 107 2.98 0.91 -46.37
N GLN A 108 1.82 0.28 -46.63
CA GLN A 108 1.59 -1.12 -46.30
C GLN A 108 2.49 -2.06 -47.12
N GLN A 109 3.16 -2.98 -46.42
CA GLN A 109 3.99 -4.02 -47.03
C GLN A 109 3.12 -5.12 -47.66
N GLU A 110 3.69 -5.92 -48.57
CA GLU A 110 2.95 -6.97 -49.31
C GLU A 110 2.27 -8.01 -48.40
N ASP A 111 2.86 -8.31 -47.24
CA ASP A 111 2.34 -9.24 -46.23
C ASP A 111 1.26 -8.64 -45.33
N GLY A 112 0.93 -7.35 -45.51
CA GLY A 112 -0.02 -6.59 -44.69
C GLY A 112 0.64 -5.80 -43.56
N TYR A 113 1.95 -5.93 -43.34
CA TYR A 113 2.65 -5.25 -42.23
C TYR A 113 2.65 -3.73 -42.38
N LEU A 114 2.42 -3.02 -41.26
CA LEU A 114 2.42 -1.57 -41.16
C LEU A 114 3.15 -1.12 -39.88
N ASN A 115 4.36 -0.59 -40.04
CA ASN A 115 5.08 0.10 -38.97
C ASN A 115 6.20 0.94 -39.59
N ILE A 116 6.30 2.22 -39.25
CA ILE A 116 7.32 3.12 -39.85
C ILE A 116 8.73 2.66 -39.48
N HIS A 117 9.00 2.43 -38.19
CA HIS A 117 10.32 2.11 -37.66
C HIS A 117 10.89 0.82 -38.26
N PHE A 118 10.12 -0.27 -38.24
CA PHE A 118 10.53 -1.58 -38.77
C PHE A 118 10.30 -1.73 -40.28
N THR A 119 10.03 -0.63 -40.98
CA THR A 119 10.08 -0.58 -42.44
C THR A 119 11.28 0.23 -42.91
N VAL A 120 11.59 1.35 -42.26
CA VAL A 120 12.63 2.28 -42.70
C VAL A 120 13.94 2.13 -41.93
N VAL A 121 13.88 1.95 -40.61
CA VAL A 121 15.05 2.08 -39.71
C VAL A 121 15.66 0.73 -39.39
N GLU A 122 14.85 -0.23 -38.93
CA GLU A 122 15.32 -1.57 -38.56
C GLU A 122 14.49 -2.70 -39.22
N PRO A 123 14.49 -2.82 -40.56
CA PRO A 123 13.56 -3.70 -41.28
C PRO A 123 13.63 -5.19 -40.91
N GLU A 124 14.81 -5.67 -40.51
CA GLU A 124 15.05 -7.08 -40.16
C GLU A 124 14.62 -7.45 -38.73
N LYS A 125 14.09 -6.50 -37.95
CA LYS A 125 13.83 -6.67 -36.50
C LYS A 125 12.35 -6.73 -36.11
N ARG A 126 11.44 -6.89 -37.07
CA ARG A 126 9.99 -7.06 -36.82
C ARG A 126 9.72 -8.15 -35.78
N PHE A 127 8.89 -7.85 -34.79
CA PHE A 127 8.44 -8.77 -33.74
C PHE A 127 9.59 -9.45 -32.97
N THR A 128 10.71 -8.76 -32.76
CA THR A 128 11.86 -9.26 -32.00
C THR A 128 11.97 -8.69 -30.59
N ASN A 129 11.30 -7.56 -30.31
CA ASN A 129 11.22 -6.93 -28.99
C ASN A 129 9.82 -6.35 -28.77
N LEU A 130 8.86 -7.22 -28.44
CA LEU A 130 7.49 -6.80 -28.18
C LEU A 130 7.37 -6.07 -26.84
N ARG A 131 8.31 -6.31 -25.91
CA ARG A 131 8.40 -5.66 -24.60
C ARG A 131 8.57 -4.14 -24.72
N ASP A 132 9.46 -3.68 -25.60
CA ASP A 132 9.86 -2.26 -25.62
C ASP A 132 9.49 -1.52 -26.90
N LEU A 133 9.37 -2.20 -28.05
CA LEU A 133 9.36 -1.54 -29.36
C LEU A 133 7.96 -1.34 -29.99
N HIS A 134 6.90 -1.41 -29.16
CA HIS A 134 5.56 -0.85 -29.43
C HIS A 134 4.87 -1.18 -30.78
N GLU A 135 5.29 -2.22 -31.52
CA GLU A 135 4.66 -2.61 -32.79
C GLU A 135 3.15 -2.85 -32.66
N LEU A 136 2.77 -3.64 -31.65
CA LEU A 136 1.38 -3.96 -31.38
C LEU A 136 0.60 -2.78 -30.78
N TYR A 137 1.27 -1.88 -30.06
CA TYR A 137 0.66 -0.64 -29.56
C TYR A 137 0.30 0.30 -30.72
N ASN A 138 1.21 0.48 -31.67
CA ASN A 138 0.97 1.25 -32.89
C ASN A 138 -0.16 0.63 -33.72
N ALA A 139 -0.17 -0.70 -33.86
CA ALA A 139 -1.25 -1.42 -34.54
C ALA A 139 -2.61 -1.19 -33.86
N GLY A 140 -2.67 -1.25 -32.53
CA GLY A 140 -3.89 -0.97 -31.77
C GLY A 140 -4.45 0.42 -32.02
N HIS A 141 -3.62 1.45 -31.96
CA HIS A 141 -4.05 2.83 -32.28
C HIS A 141 -4.47 3.01 -33.74
N LEU A 142 -3.80 2.35 -34.69
CA LEU A 142 -4.21 2.35 -36.10
C LEU A 142 -5.58 1.68 -36.30
N ILE A 143 -5.90 0.63 -35.54
CA ILE A 143 -7.24 0.02 -35.53
C ILE A 143 -8.29 1.01 -35.01
N GLU A 144 -8.03 1.70 -33.89
CA GLU A 144 -8.96 2.70 -33.34
C GLU A 144 -9.20 3.85 -34.34
N ALA A 145 -8.14 4.31 -35.03
CA ALA A 145 -8.24 5.31 -36.09
C ALA A 145 -9.05 4.82 -37.29
N ALA A 146 -8.86 3.56 -37.71
CA ALA A 146 -9.63 2.96 -38.79
C ALA A 146 -11.12 2.83 -38.46
N LEU A 147 -11.45 2.49 -37.22
CA LEU A 147 -12.84 2.44 -36.74
C LEU A 147 -13.49 3.83 -36.75
N ALA A 148 -12.79 4.86 -36.27
CA ALA A 148 -13.28 6.23 -36.29
C ALA A 148 -13.44 6.77 -37.72
N HIS A 149 -12.47 6.50 -38.60
CA HIS A 149 -12.52 6.87 -40.01
C HIS A 149 -13.67 6.17 -40.74
N PHE A 150 -13.86 4.87 -40.52
CA PHE A 150 -14.98 4.12 -41.10
C PHE A 150 -16.32 4.70 -40.67
N GLN A 151 -16.47 5.07 -39.40
CA GLN A 151 -17.68 5.73 -38.90
C GLN A 151 -17.89 7.13 -39.49
N CYS A 152 -16.82 7.90 -39.70
CA CYS A 152 -16.88 9.26 -40.22
C CYS A 152 -17.19 9.33 -41.72
N TYR A 153 -16.60 8.44 -42.52
CA TYR A 153 -16.68 8.50 -43.99
C TYR A 153 -17.57 7.41 -44.62
N GLY A 154 -17.91 6.36 -43.89
CA GLY A 154 -18.77 5.27 -44.38
C GLY A 154 -18.12 4.32 -45.39
N HIS A 155 -16.79 4.38 -45.56
CA HIS A 155 -16.03 3.52 -46.45
C HIS A 155 -14.75 2.99 -45.80
N ASP A 156 -14.21 1.90 -46.35
CA ASP A 156 -13.16 1.08 -45.75
C ASP A 156 -11.72 1.48 -46.14
N LEU A 157 -11.49 2.67 -46.70
CA LEU A 157 -10.15 3.06 -47.16
C LEU A 157 -9.03 2.88 -46.12
N LEU A 158 -9.26 3.23 -44.85
CA LEU A 158 -8.30 2.93 -43.78
C LEU A 158 -8.53 1.55 -43.14
N MET A 159 -9.76 1.01 -43.17
CA MET A 159 -10.09 -0.28 -42.57
C MET A 159 -9.47 -1.46 -43.33
N GLU A 160 -9.51 -1.43 -44.66
CA GLU A 160 -8.98 -2.47 -45.55
C GLU A 160 -7.50 -2.81 -45.28
N PRO A 161 -6.55 -1.84 -45.28
CA PRO A 161 -5.17 -2.15 -44.93
C PRO A 161 -5.02 -2.66 -43.49
N ILE A 162 -5.79 -2.12 -42.55
CA ILE A 162 -5.73 -2.56 -41.15
C ILE A 162 -6.22 -4.01 -40.98
N LEU A 163 -7.24 -4.45 -41.72
CA LEU A 163 -7.67 -5.85 -41.70
C LEU A 163 -6.56 -6.79 -42.20
N LYS A 164 -5.82 -6.40 -43.25
CA LYS A 164 -4.65 -7.19 -43.71
C LYS A 164 -3.55 -7.24 -42.65
N TYR A 165 -3.33 -6.13 -41.92
CA TYR A 165 -2.36 -6.13 -40.83
C TYR A 165 -2.81 -7.05 -39.69
N VAL A 166 -4.09 -7.00 -39.30
CA VAL A 166 -4.66 -7.89 -38.29
C VAL A 166 -4.59 -9.36 -38.73
N ASP A 167 -4.85 -9.67 -40.00
CA ASP A 167 -4.69 -11.03 -40.55
C ASP A 167 -3.25 -11.55 -40.43
N LEU A 168 -2.24 -10.68 -40.65
CA LEU A 168 -0.84 -11.00 -40.40
C LEU A 168 -0.60 -11.29 -38.91
N LEU A 169 -1.15 -10.48 -38.01
CA LEU A 169 -1.01 -10.68 -36.56
C LEU A 169 -1.68 -11.99 -36.11
N CYS A 170 -2.86 -12.32 -36.62
CA CYS A 170 -3.55 -13.59 -36.36
C CYS A 170 -2.75 -14.82 -36.84
N LYS A 171 -1.95 -14.69 -37.91
CA LYS A 171 -1.05 -15.75 -38.39
C LYS A 171 0.24 -15.84 -37.57
N THR A 172 0.68 -14.71 -37.00
CA THR A 172 1.97 -14.59 -36.31
C THR A 172 1.89 -15.00 -34.84
N PHE A 173 0.82 -14.59 -34.15
CA PHE A 173 0.66 -14.75 -32.71
C PHE A 173 -0.40 -15.79 -32.36
N GLY A 174 -0.13 -16.57 -31.31
CA GLY A 174 -1.05 -17.58 -30.78
C GLY A 174 -0.35 -18.89 -30.42
N PRO A 175 -1.08 -19.90 -29.94
CA PRO A 175 -0.52 -21.16 -29.42
C PRO A 175 0.23 -22.04 -30.45
N LYS A 176 0.11 -21.71 -31.75
CA LYS A 176 0.81 -22.38 -32.86
C LYS A 176 1.85 -21.49 -33.53
N GLY A 177 1.95 -20.23 -33.11
CA GLY A 177 2.85 -19.20 -33.63
C GLY A 177 3.79 -18.74 -32.53
N LYS A 178 4.18 -17.46 -32.54
CA LYS A 178 4.94 -16.85 -31.44
C LYS A 178 4.03 -16.70 -30.22
N HIS A 179 4.52 -17.09 -29.04
CA HIS A 179 3.76 -16.92 -27.80
C HIS A 179 3.81 -15.48 -27.23
N GLY A 180 3.89 -14.48 -28.11
CA GLY A 180 4.16 -13.09 -27.77
C GLY A 180 2.92 -12.25 -27.50
N TYR A 181 3.09 -11.19 -26.72
CA TYR A 181 2.05 -10.23 -26.37
C TYR A 181 2.66 -8.83 -26.14
N PRO A 182 1.87 -7.74 -26.27
CA PRO A 182 2.42 -6.39 -26.33
C PRO A 182 3.05 -5.95 -25.00
N GLY A 183 4.21 -5.30 -25.03
CA GLY A 183 4.78 -4.63 -23.85
C GLY A 183 3.93 -3.47 -23.35
N HIS A 184 3.23 -2.78 -24.26
CA HIS A 184 2.26 -1.74 -23.97
C HIS A 184 0.86 -2.17 -24.48
N PRO A 185 -0.06 -2.59 -23.59
CA PRO A 185 -1.44 -2.95 -23.94
C PRO A 185 -2.16 -1.82 -24.69
N GLU A 186 -2.91 -2.14 -25.73
CA GLU A 186 -3.78 -1.24 -26.53
C GLU A 186 -4.47 -2.08 -27.62
N ILE A 187 -3.73 -3.01 -28.22
CA ILE A 187 -4.26 -3.86 -29.29
C ILE A 187 -5.41 -4.74 -28.80
N GLU A 188 -5.40 -5.14 -27.53
CA GLU A 188 -6.43 -6.00 -26.94
C GLU A 188 -7.80 -5.30 -26.96
N LEU A 189 -7.89 -4.05 -26.48
CA LEU A 189 -9.14 -3.28 -26.53
C LEU A 189 -9.54 -2.92 -27.95
N ALA A 190 -8.57 -2.64 -28.82
CA ALA A 190 -8.82 -2.26 -30.21
C ALA A 190 -9.38 -3.44 -31.02
N LEU A 191 -8.84 -4.65 -30.82
CA LEU A 191 -9.34 -5.88 -31.44
C LEU A 191 -10.75 -6.24 -30.97
N LEU A 192 -11.09 -6.00 -29.70
CA LEU A 192 -12.45 -6.23 -29.18
C LEU A 192 -13.46 -5.25 -29.80
N ARG A 193 -13.06 -3.99 -29.99
CA ARG A 193 -13.88 -3.01 -30.74
C ARG A 193 -13.98 -3.36 -32.22
N LEU A 194 -12.88 -3.82 -32.83
CA LEU A 194 -12.88 -4.28 -34.22
C LEU A 194 -13.80 -5.49 -34.41
N TYR A 195 -13.73 -6.47 -33.51
CA TYR A 195 -14.66 -7.62 -33.47
C TYR A 195 -16.12 -7.16 -33.41
N LYS A 196 -16.43 -6.13 -32.62
CA LYS A 196 -17.79 -5.60 -32.55
C LYS A 196 -18.30 -5.11 -33.92
N VAL A 197 -17.43 -4.52 -34.74
CA VAL A 197 -17.80 -4.03 -36.08
C VAL A 197 -17.78 -5.14 -37.13
N THR A 198 -16.75 -5.98 -37.15
CA THR A 198 -16.55 -6.98 -38.22
C THR A 198 -17.25 -8.31 -37.96
N GLN A 199 -17.55 -8.63 -36.69
CA GLN A 199 -18.00 -9.94 -36.23
C GLN A 199 -17.05 -11.09 -36.61
N ASN A 200 -15.78 -10.81 -36.94
CA ASN A 200 -14.79 -11.84 -37.26
C ASN A 200 -14.27 -12.49 -35.96
N PRO A 201 -14.53 -13.78 -35.70
CA PRO A 201 -14.13 -14.43 -34.46
C PRO A 201 -12.61 -14.46 -34.23
N GLN A 202 -11.80 -14.37 -35.29
CA GLN A 202 -10.34 -14.34 -35.16
C GLN A 202 -9.84 -13.12 -34.37
N HIS A 203 -10.53 -11.97 -34.50
CA HIS A 203 -10.18 -10.76 -33.76
C HIS A 203 -10.42 -10.94 -32.26
N LEU A 204 -11.56 -11.56 -31.88
CA LEU A 204 -11.87 -11.90 -30.50
C LEU A 204 -10.87 -12.92 -29.95
N THR A 205 -10.57 -13.98 -30.71
CA THR A 205 -9.60 -15.01 -30.29
C THR A 205 -8.20 -14.42 -30.07
N LEU A 206 -7.75 -13.51 -30.95
CA LEU A 206 -6.45 -12.87 -30.79
C LEU A 206 -6.41 -11.93 -29.57
N ALA A 207 -7.49 -11.17 -29.32
CA ALA A 207 -7.59 -10.33 -28.14
C ALA A 207 -7.60 -11.14 -26.83
N GLU A 208 -8.39 -12.22 -26.78
CA GLU A 208 -8.40 -13.14 -25.63
C GLU A 208 -7.03 -13.78 -25.43
N TYR A 209 -6.37 -14.19 -26.52
CA TYR A 209 -5.03 -14.76 -26.46
C TYR A 209 -4.02 -13.81 -25.81
N PHE A 210 -3.95 -12.54 -26.25
CA PHE A 210 -3.01 -11.58 -25.65
C PHE A 210 -3.29 -11.32 -24.16
N LEU A 211 -4.56 -11.33 -23.75
CA LEU A 211 -4.96 -11.16 -22.34
C LEU A 211 -4.58 -12.36 -21.49
N ASP A 212 -4.82 -13.58 -21.98
CA ASP A 212 -4.58 -14.82 -21.24
C ASP A 212 -3.09 -15.22 -21.24
N GLU A 213 -2.33 -14.89 -22.30
CA GLU A 213 -0.89 -15.18 -22.38
C GLU A 213 -0.05 -14.23 -21.51
N ARG A 214 -0.54 -13.01 -21.26
CA ARG A 214 0.21 -12.02 -20.47
C ARG A 214 0.48 -12.53 -19.06
N GLY A 215 1.76 -12.58 -18.69
CA GLY A 215 2.20 -13.05 -17.37
C GLY A 215 2.17 -14.56 -17.21
N ASN A 216 1.88 -15.34 -18.27
CA ASN A 216 1.97 -16.79 -18.25
C ASN A 216 3.42 -17.25 -17.96
N PRO A 217 3.69 -17.92 -16.82
CA PRO A 217 5.04 -18.36 -16.48
C PRO A 217 5.52 -19.51 -17.38
N THR A 218 4.61 -20.15 -18.12
CA THR A 218 4.86 -21.33 -18.96
C THR A 218 4.61 -21.08 -20.45
N GLY A 219 4.72 -19.82 -20.89
CA GLY A 219 4.43 -19.38 -22.26
C GLY A 219 5.28 -20.05 -23.34
N GLU A 220 6.36 -19.42 -23.78
CA GLU A 220 7.25 -19.94 -24.84
C GLU A 220 8.30 -20.87 -24.21
N ASP A 221 8.49 -22.07 -24.76
CA ASP A 221 9.43 -23.08 -24.26
C ASP A 221 9.29 -23.39 -22.76
N GLY A 222 8.06 -23.30 -22.21
CA GLY A 222 7.80 -23.50 -20.79
C GLY A 222 8.35 -22.38 -19.89
N ARG A 223 8.63 -21.21 -20.45
CA ARG A 223 9.14 -20.01 -19.77
C ARG A 223 8.29 -18.78 -20.09
N HIS A 224 8.49 -17.72 -19.32
CA HIS A 224 7.85 -16.44 -19.57
C HIS A 224 8.33 -15.84 -20.90
N TYR A 225 7.40 -15.42 -21.77
CA TYR A 225 7.73 -14.99 -23.15
C TYR A 225 8.82 -13.91 -23.21
N TYR A 226 8.72 -12.87 -22.38
CA TYR A 226 9.73 -11.81 -22.39
C TYR A 226 11.13 -12.32 -22.07
N ASP A 227 11.29 -13.40 -21.28
CA ASP A 227 12.62 -13.91 -20.97
C ASP A 227 13.21 -14.61 -22.19
N VAL A 228 12.37 -15.29 -22.97
CA VAL A 228 12.77 -15.96 -24.22
C VAL A 228 13.17 -14.94 -25.27
N GLU A 229 12.39 -13.88 -25.49
CA GLU A 229 12.77 -12.83 -26.45
C GLU A 229 13.99 -12.02 -25.99
N ALA A 230 14.15 -11.76 -24.68
CA ALA A 230 15.34 -11.09 -24.13
C ALA A 230 16.60 -11.94 -24.33
N GLU A 231 16.53 -13.25 -24.05
CA GLU A 231 17.65 -14.17 -24.28
C GLU A 231 18.03 -14.25 -25.76
N ALA A 232 17.04 -14.29 -26.66
CA ALA A 232 17.29 -14.28 -28.10
C ALA A 232 18.02 -13.01 -28.58
N ARG A 233 17.89 -11.89 -27.87
CA ARG A 233 18.64 -10.65 -28.10
C ARG A 233 19.98 -10.56 -27.37
N GLY A 234 20.24 -11.45 -26.42
CA GLY A 234 21.43 -11.42 -25.57
C GLY A 234 21.31 -10.51 -24.33
N ASP A 235 20.10 -10.14 -23.93
CA ASP A 235 19.82 -9.31 -22.75
C ASP A 235 19.86 -10.16 -21.46
N ARG A 236 20.28 -9.58 -20.32
CA ARG A 236 20.51 -10.32 -19.05
C ARG A 236 19.50 -10.05 -17.93
N GLU A 237 18.63 -9.06 -18.09
CA GLU A 237 17.65 -8.65 -17.09
C GLU A 237 16.37 -8.19 -17.78
N ASN A 238 15.22 -8.51 -17.19
CA ASN A 238 13.95 -8.36 -17.88
C ASN A 238 12.86 -7.81 -16.96
N GLU A 239 12.54 -6.54 -17.16
CA GLU A 239 11.36 -5.94 -16.55
C GLU A 239 10.09 -6.54 -17.17
N ARG A 240 9.08 -6.79 -16.34
CA ARG A 240 7.82 -7.42 -16.75
C ARG A 240 6.65 -6.46 -16.56
N PRO A 241 6.42 -5.53 -17.50
CA PRO A 241 5.39 -4.49 -17.35
C PRO A 241 4.00 -5.12 -17.27
N GLN A 242 3.41 -5.09 -16.08
CA GLN A 242 2.10 -5.73 -15.77
C GLN A 242 2.02 -7.20 -16.20
N ALA A 243 3.16 -7.88 -16.27
CA ALA A 243 3.31 -9.26 -16.73
C ALA A 243 4.10 -10.10 -15.71
N HIS A 244 4.18 -9.66 -14.45
CA HIS A 244 4.81 -10.46 -13.40
C HIS A 244 4.01 -11.73 -13.08
N GLU A 245 2.69 -11.66 -13.23
CA GLU A 245 1.71 -12.74 -13.03
C GLU A 245 0.53 -12.58 -14.01
N PRO A 246 -0.24 -13.65 -14.29
CA PRO A 246 -1.51 -13.55 -15.01
C PRO A 246 -2.44 -12.52 -14.36
N ILE A 247 -3.14 -11.70 -15.15
CA ILE A 247 -3.94 -10.59 -14.64
C ILE A 247 -4.99 -11.00 -13.59
N VAL A 248 -5.52 -12.21 -13.71
CA VAL A 248 -6.51 -12.77 -12.77
C VAL A 248 -5.90 -13.13 -11.41
N GLU A 249 -4.59 -13.32 -11.33
CA GLU A 249 -3.82 -13.68 -10.14
C GLU A 249 -3.20 -12.47 -9.44
N GLN A 250 -3.00 -11.34 -10.15
CA GLN A 250 -2.42 -10.12 -9.59
C GLN A 250 -3.23 -9.59 -8.39
N GLN A 251 -2.55 -9.34 -7.27
CA GLN A 251 -3.20 -8.90 -6.02
C GLN A 251 -3.36 -7.38 -5.92
N THR A 252 -2.39 -6.62 -6.43
CA THR A 252 -2.40 -5.13 -6.42
C THR A 252 -2.11 -4.58 -7.80
N ILE A 253 -2.55 -3.34 -8.08
CA ILE A 253 -2.26 -2.69 -9.36
C ILE A 253 -0.84 -2.12 -9.35
N GLU A 254 -0.04 -2.46 -10.35
CA GLU A 254 1.41 -2.16 -10.34
C GLU A 254 1.96 -1.71 -11.70
N GLY A 255 3.16 -1.12 -11.66
CA GLY A 255 3.92 -0.61 -12.80
C GLY A 255 3.25 0.56 -13.54
N HIS A 256 3.66 0.81 -14.78
CA HIS A 256 3.14 1.88 -15.64
C HIS A 256 1.60 1.98 -15.66
N SER A 257 1.07 3.18 -15.36
CA SER A 257 -0.35 3.38 -15.10
C SER A 257 -1.22 3.29 -16.36
N VAL A 258 -0.81 3.86 -17.50
CA VAL A 258 -1.56 3.74 -18.78
C VAL A 258 -1.68 2.29 -19.24
N ARG A 259 -0.56 1.55 -19.26
CA ARG A 259 -0.52 0.12 -19.61
C ARG A 259 -1.54 -0.69 -18.80
N ALA A 260 -1.54 -0.48 -17.48
CA ALA A 260 -2.48 -1.13 -16.58
C ALA A 260 -3.94 -0.79 -16.91
N MET A 261 -4.25 0.48 -17.20
CA MET A 261 -5.63 0.89 -17.51
C MET A 261 -6.13 0.35 -18.85
N TYR A 262 -5.30 0.34 -19.89
CA TYR A 262 -5.68 -0.21 -21.20
C TYR A 262 -5.91 -1.72 -21.11
N LEU A 263 -5.05 -2.42 -20.37
CA LEU A 263 -5.19 -3.84 -20.11
C LEU A 263 -6.49 -4.18 -19.36
N LEU A 264 -6.79 -3.47 -18.27
CA LEU A 264 -8.01 -3.70 -17.50
C LEU A 264 -9.26 -3.31 -18.30
N THR A 265 -9.18 -2.28 -19.14
CA THR A 265 -10.28 -1.90 -20.04
C THR A 265 -10.57 -3.05 -21.02
N ALA A 266 -9.53 -3.64 -21.62
CA ALA A 266 -9.68 -4.81 -22.49
C ALA A 266 -10.25 -6.03 -21.75
N LEU A 267 -9.78 -6.30 -20.52
CA LEU A 267 -10.30 -7.40 -19.70
C LEU A 267 -11.79 -7.22 -19.37
N ALA A 268 -12.20 -5.99 -19.03
CA ALA A 268 -13.60 -5.66 -18.76
C ALA A 268 -14.47 -5.78 -20.02
N ASP A 269 -13.94 -5.38 -21.19
CA ASP A 269 -14.61 -5.59 -22.47
C ASP A 269 -14.78 -7.07 -22.82
N LEU A 270 -13.75 -7.88 -22.60
CA LEU A 270 -13.82 -9.32 -22.83
C LEU A 270 -14.88 -9.97 -21.92
N ALA A 271 -14.85 -9.69 -20.61
CA ALA A 271 -15.84 -10.20 -19.66
C ALA A 271 -17.28 -9.83 -20.06
N ARG A 272 -17.47 -8.61 -20.58
CA ARG A 272 -18.77 -8.13 -21.04
C ARG A 272 -19.24 -8.84 -22.33
N ILE A 273 -18.32 -9.10 -23.27
CA ILE A 273 -18.62 -9.81 -24.52
C ILE A 273 -18.98 -11.28 -24.26
N GLU A 274 -18.23 -11.95 -23.39
CA GLU A 274 -18.47 -13.35 -23.02
C GLU A 274 -19.75 -13.56 -22.23
N GLY A 275 -20.10 -12.58 -21.38
CA GLY A 275 -21.27 -12.62 -20.53
C GLY A 275 -21.14 -13.55 -19.31
N ALA A 276 -22.13 -13.45 -18.42
CA ALA A 276 -22.11 -14.11 -17.10
C ALA A 276 -22.17 -15.65 -17.14
N SER A 277 -22.52 -16.25 -18.28
CA SER A 277 -22.57 -17.71 -18.46
C SER A 277 -21.20 -18.34 -18.73
N ASN A 278 -20.18 -17.54 -19.06
CA ASN A 278 -18.83 -18.04 -19.33
C ASN A 278 -18.11 -18.41 -18.01
N ALA A 279 -17.44 -19.57 -17.98
CA ALA A 279 -16.73 -20.05 -16.80
C ALA A 279 -15.60 -19.11 -16.32
N LYS A 280 -15.00 -18.30 -17.21
CA LYS A 280 -13.96 -17.32 -16.90
C LYS A 280 -14.52 -15.96 -16.42
N PHE A 281 -15.83 -15.71 -16.56
CA PHE A 281 -16.43 -14.42 -16.21
C PHE A 281 -16.19 -14.05 -14.74
N GLU A 282 -16.38 -15.03 -13.84
CA GLU A 282 -16.27 -14.82 -12.39
C GLU A 282 -14.82 -14.46 -11.97
N SER A 283 -13.82 -15.15 -12.52
CA SER A 283 -12.41 -14.87 -12.18
C SER A 283 -11.96 -13.51 -12.71
N ARG A 284 -12.33 -13.17 -13.95
CA ARG A 284 -12.04 -11.86 -14.56
C ARG A 284 -12.75 -10.72 -13.81
N SER A 285 -14.01 -10.89 -13.45
CA SER A 285 -14.78 -9.91 -12.67
C SER A 285 -14.20 -9.69 -11.27
N LYS A 286 -13.74 -10.74 -10.60
CA LYS A 286 -13.04 -10.63 -9.31
C LYS A 286 -11.72 -9.86 -9.42
N ALA A 287 -10.95 -10.13 -10.47
CA ALA A 287 -9.69 -9.42 -10.72
C ALA A 287 -9.94 -7.93 -11.00
N LEU A 288 -10.90 -7.62 -11.88
CA LEU A 288 -11.29 -6.24 -12.17
C LEU A 288 -11.70 -5.47 -10.91
N ASN A 289 -12.57 -6.06 -10.07
CA ASN A 289 -12.98 -5.42 -8.82
C ASN A 289 -11.80 -5.24 -7.85
N ARG A 290 -10.96 -6.26 -7.67
CA ARG A 290 -9.80 -6.20 -6.76
C ARG A 290 -8.81 -5.11 -7.17
N LEU A 291 -8.43 -5.09 -8.44
CA LEU A 291 -7.45 -4.14 -8.98
C LEU A 291 -8.03 -2.72 -9.06
N TRP A 292 -9.31 -2.57 -9.41
CA TRP A 292 -10.02 -1.30 -9.33
C TRP A 292 -10.01 -0.75 -7.90
N THR A 293 -10.40 -1.56 -6.91
CA THR A 293 -10.45 -1.15 -5.51
C THR A 293 -9.07 -0.73 -4.99
N ASN A 294 -8.02 -1.53 -5.23
CA ASN A 294 -6.66 -1.16 -4.83
C ASN A 294 -6.21 0.16 -5.50
N MET A 295 -6.51 0.37 -6.78
CA MET A 295 -6.24 1.63 -7.47
C MET A 295 -6.93 2.81 -6.78
N THR A 296 -8.25 2.74 -6.60
CA THR A 296 -9.05 3.89 -6.15
C THR A 296 -8.93 4.19 -4.67
N GLU A 297 -8.73 3.17 -3.83
CA GLU A 297 -8.69 3.34 -2.36
C GLU A 297 -7.27 3.59 -1.84
N ASN A 298 -6.24 3.06 -2.51
CA ASN A 298 -4.87 3.08 -1.97
C ASN A 298 -3.88 3.86 -2.85
N LYS A 299 -4.11 3.98 -4.17
CA LYS A 299 -3.09 4.47 -5.13
C LYS A 299 -3.56 5.57 -6.08
N MET A 300 -4.66 6.25 -5.76
CA MET A 300 -5.24 7.33 -6.56
C MET A 300 -5.11 8.66 -5.83
N TYR A 301 -4.65 9.69 -6.54
CA TYR A 301 -4.62 11.05 -6.03
C TYR A 301 -6.04 11.62 -5.90
N LEU A 302 -6.21 12.60 -5.01
CA LEU A 302 -7.41 13.42 -4.84
C LEU A 302 -8.02 13.93 -6.17
N THR A 303 -7.20 14.16 -7.19
CA THR A 303 -7.62 14.67 -8.51
C THR A 303 -8.12 13.57 -9.46
N GLY A 304 -8.15 12.31 -9.02
CA GLY A 304 -8.36 11.14 -9.88
C GLY A 304 -7.11 10.72 -10.67
N GLY A 305 -6.01 11.47 -10.55
CA GLY A 305 -4.73 11.11 -11.17
C GLY A 305 -4.16 9.82 -10.58
N ILE A 306 -3.48 9.03 -11.40
CA ILE A 306 -2.80 7.79 -10.98
C ILE A 306 -1.36 7.77 -11.48
N GLY A 307 -0.48 7.12 -10.72
CA GLY A 307 0.94 7.03 -11.00
C GLY A 307 1.75 7.99 -10.12
N ALA A 308 2.36 7.46 -9.06
CA ALA A 308 3.17 8.25 -8.13
C ALA A 308 4.64 8.34 -8.60
N ILE A 309 5.11 7.32 -9.33
CA ILE A 309 6.54 7.11 -9.59
C ILE A 309 6.89 7.55 -11.00
N LYS A 310 7.74 8.58 -11.11
CA LYS A 310 8.16 9.20 -12.39
C LYS A 310 9.04 8.26 -13.23
N GLN A 311 9.84 7.41 -12.59
CA GLN A 311 10.85 6.56 -13.24
C GLN A 311 10.25 5.55 -14.22
N TYR A 312 9.04 5.07 -13.94
CA TYR A 312 8.32 4.11 -14.78
C TYR A 312 6.86 4.53 -15.03
N GLU A 313 6.55 5.81 -14.78
CA GLU A 313 5.27 6.44 -15.09
C GLU A 313 4.07 5.68 -14.48
N GLY A 314 4.23 5.23 -13.23
CA GLY A 314 3.41 4.15 -12.70
C GLY A 314 3.12 4.19 -11.21
N PHE A 315 2.42 3.15 -10.77
CA PHE A 315 1.95 3.00 -9.41
C PHE A 315 3.12 2.84 -8.42
N GLY A 316 2.99 3.54 -7.28
CA GLY A 316 3.83 3.29 -6.11
C GLY A 316 3.26 2.15 -5.26
N ILE A 317 3.79 2.03 -4.04
CA ILE A 317 3.18 1.22 -2.99
C ILE A 317 1.87 1.87 -2.52
N ASP A 318 1.03 1.10 -1.83
CA ASP A 318 -0.21 1.59 -1.23
C ASP A 318 0.05 2.84 -0.35
N TYR A 319 -0.83 3.84 -0.48
CA TYR A 319 -0.81 5.13 0.22
C TYR A 319 0.40 6.03 -0.06
N PHE A 320 1.34 5.64 -0.91
CA PHE A 320 2.43 6.51 -1.34
C PHE A 320 1.97 7.47 -2.44
N LEU A 321 1.50 8.66 -2.05
CA LEU A 321 0.92 9.67 -2.93
C LEU A 321 1.55 11.06 -2.71
N PRO A 322 2.88 11.23 -2.94
CA PRO A 322 3.55 12.52 -2.80
C PRO A 322 2.97 13.61 -3.72
N SER A 323 2.96 14.88 -3.30
CA SER A 323 2.30 15.95 -4.05
C SER A 323 3.19 16.59 -5.11
N SER A 324 4.51 16.60 -4.89
CA SER A 324 5.51 17.19 -5.79
C SER A 324 6.74 16.32 -5.97
N THR A 325 7.52 16.60 -7.01
CA THR A 325 8.71 15.80 -7.35
C THR A 325 9.79 15.78 -6.28
N ASP A 326 9.89 16.82 -5.46
CA ASP A 326 10.78 16.90 -4.29
C ASP A 326 10.18 16.29 -3.01
N GLU A 327 8.89 15.96 -3.00
CA GLU A 327 8.22 15.17 -1.94
C GLU A 327 8.26 13.66 -2.22
N GLY A 328 8.98 13.20 -3.25
CA GLY A 328 9.16 11.78 -3.58
C GLY A 328 8.48 11.31 -4.86
N GLY A 329 7.78 12.19 -5.58
CA GLY A 329 7.12 11.90 -6.85
C GLY A 329 5.81 12.67 -7.00
N CYS A 330 5.18 12.56 -8.17
CA CYS A 330 3.77 12.87 -8.46
C CYS A 330 3.64 12.89 -9.98
N TYR A 331 3.53 11.71 -10.61
CA TYR A 331 3.50 11.65 -12.07
C TYR A 331 2.10 12.00 -12.60
N ALA A 332 1.08 11.29 -12.12
CA ALA A 332 -0.33 11.56 -12.39
C ALA A 332 -0.59 11.89 -13.87
N GLU A 333 -0.17 11.00 -14.78
CA GLU A 333 -0.20 11.28 -16.22
C GLU A 333 -1.63 11.55 -16.73
N THR A 334 -1.78 12.52 -17.62
CA THR A 334 -3.07 12.82 -18.27
C THR A 334 -3.64 11.59 -18.99
N CYS A 335 -2.83 10.84 -19.75
CA CYS A 335 -3.29 9.60 -20.40
C CYS A 335 -3.79 8.55 -19.41
N ALA A 336 -3.19 8.47 -18.22
CA ALA A 336 -3.57 7.49 -17.22
C ALA A 336 -4.96 7.79 -16.64
N ALA A 337 -5.27 9.07 -16.40
CA ALA A 337 -6.61 9.51 -15.99
C ALA A 337 -7.67 9.24 -17.08
N ILE A 338 -7.31 9.42 -18.37
CA ILE A 338 -8.17 9.02 -19.49
C ILE A 338 -8.41 7.50 -19.49
N GLY A 339 -7.36 6.71 -19.22
CA GLY A 339 -7.46 5.27 -19.05
C GLY A 339 -8.40 4.84 -17.91
N VAL A 340 -8.37 5.55 -16.78
CA VAL A 340 -9.33 5.33 -15.68
C VAL A 340 -10.76 5.57 -16.15
N MET A 341 -11.02 6.64 -16.92
CA MET A 341 -12.36 6.89 -17.47
C MET A 341 -12.81 5.76 -18.41
N MET A 342 -11.92 5.27 -19.28
CA MET A 342 -12.21 4.13 -20.15
C MET A 342 -12.61 2.89 -19.33
N LEU A 343 -11.83 2.54 -18.31
CA LEU A 343 -12.12 1.41 -17.44
C LEU A 343 -13.43 1.62 -16.66
N ALA A 344 -13.65 2.79 -16.08
CA ALA A 344 -14.86 3.13 -15.32
C ALA A 344 -16.13 2.92 -16.14
N GLU A 345 -16.10 3.32 -17.42
CA GLU A 345 -17.23 3.15 -18.33
C GLU A 345 -17.51 1.67 -18.62
N ARG A 346 -16.48 0.83 -18.81
CA ARG A 346 -16.67 -0.62 -18.96
C ARG A 346 -17.20 -1.25 -17.66
N MET A 347 -16.71 -0.81 -16.50
CA MET A 347 -17.20 -1.28 -15.21
C MET A 347 -18.67 -0.93 -14.98
N LEU A 348 -19.14 0.25 -15.41
CA LEU A 348 -20.57 0.62 -15.37
C LEU A 348 -21.46 -0.29 -16.22
N GLN A 349 -20.95 -0.80 -17.35
CA GLN A 349 -21.68 -1.75 -18.18
C GLN A 349 -21.75 -3.17 -17.58
N LEU A 350 -20.78 -3.55 -16.74
CA LEU A 350 -20.72 -4.83 -16.03
C LEU A 350 -21.55 -4.79 -14.74
N ASP A 351 -21.34 -3.76 -13.91
CA ASP A 351 -22.05 -3.51 -12.67
C ASP A 351 -22.41 -2.03 -12.54
N LEU A 352 -23.69 -1.69 -12.74
CA LEU A 352 -24.17 -0.32 -12.64
C LEU A 352 -24.08 0.18 -11.18
N ASN A 353 -22.97 0.85 -10.87
CA ASN A 353 -22.66 1.36 -9.54
C ASN A 353 -22.06 2.76 -9.63
N ALA A 354 -22.61 3.71 -8.87
CA ALA A 354 -22.23 5.12 -8.92
C ALA A 354 -20.74 5.34 -8.60
N LYS A 355 -20.11 4.46 -7.81
CA LYS A 355 -18.68 4.57 -7.49
C LYS A 355 -17.77 4.66 -8.73
N TYR A 356 -18.12 3.99 -9.83
CA TYR A 356 -17.34 4.05 -11.06
C TYR A 356 -17.54 5.40 -11.76
N ALA A 357 -18.78 5.87 -11.83
CA ALA A 357 -19.10 7.16 -12.43
C ALA A 357 -18.60 8.36 -11.61
N ASP A 358 -18.51 8.22 -10.29
CA ASP A 358 -17.93 9.23 -9.40
C ASP A 358 -16.43 9.42 -9.67
N ILE A 359 -15.68 8.31 -9.80
CA ILE A 359 -14.26 8.35 -10.17
C ILE A 359 -14.07 8.84 -11.61
N MET A 360 -14.95 8.43 -12.53
CA MET A 360 -14.97 8.94 -13.90
C MET A 360 -15.15 10.46 -13.96
N GLU A 361 -16.12 11.00 -13.20
CA GLU A 361 -16.36 12.44 -13.09
C GLU A 361 -15.18 13.17 -12.42
N LEU A 362 -14.61 12.60 -11.36
CA LEU A 362 -13.44 13.13 -10.67
C LEU A 362 -12.24 13.26 -11.61
N CYS A 363 -11.91 12.19 -12.35
CA CYS A 363 -10.80 12.20 -13.31
C CYS A 363 -11.03 13.24 -14.40
N PHE A 364 -12.25 13.29 -14.94
CA PHE A 364 -12.60 14.20 -16.03
C PHE A 364 -12.39 15.67 -15.65
N TYR A 365 -13.03 16.12 -14.58
CA TYR A 365 -13.03 17.54 -14.21
C TYR A 365 -11.71 18.03 -13.59
N ASN A 366 -10.81 17.12 -13.22
CA ASN A 366 -9.55 17.47 -12.55
C ASN A 366 -8.36 17.04 -13.39
N ALA A 367 -7.89 15.79 -13.26
CA ALA A 367 -6.67 15.32 -13.92
C ALA A 367 -6.72 15.42 -15.46
N VAL A 368 -7.86 15.11 -16.10
CA VAL A 368 -8.00 15.15 -17.56
C VAL A 368 -8.08 16.57 -18.09
N MET A 369 -8.95 17.42 -17.50
CA MET A 369 -9.14 18.79 -17.95
C MET A 369 -7.92 19.70 -17.73
N THR A 370 -7.01 19.31 -16.84
CA THR A 370 -5.69 19.95 -16.70
C THR A 370 -4.81 19.74 -17.95
N GLY A 371 -5.08 18.70 -18.73
CA GLY A 371 -4.29 18.25 -19.88
C GLY A 371 -4.13 19.26 -21.02
N MET A 372 -4.93 20.33 -21.04
CA MET A 372 -4.93 21.35 -22.08
C MET A 372 -5.17 22.76 -21.51
N SER A 373 -4.49 23.77 -22.04
CA SER A 373 -4.72 25.18 -21.72
C SER A 373 -6.12 25.64 -22.16
N ALA A 374 -6.57 26.77 -21.61
CA ALA A 374 -7.82 27.44 -21.98
C ALA A 374 -7.87 27.80 -23.48
N ASP A 375 -6.73 28.13 -24.09
CA ASP A 375 -6.64 28.44 -25.52
C ASP A 375 -6.45 27.20 -26.43
N GLY A 376 -6.19 26.03 -25.85
CA GLY A 376 -6.02 24.77 -26.57
C GLY A 376 -4.65 24.53 -27.21
N LYS A 377 -3.63 25.36 -26.92
CA LYS A 377 -2.32 25.33 -27.62
C LYS A 377 -1.15 24.86 -26.74
N GLN A 378 -1.38 24.62 -25.45
CA GLN A 378 -0.39 24.08 -24.52
C GLN A 378 -1.00 22.92 -23.73
N PHE A 379 -0.15 22.00 -23.30
CA PHE A 379 -0.57 20.71 -22.76
C PHE A 379 0.18 20.35 -21.49
N THR A 380 -0.48 19.53 -20.67
CA THR A 380 0.08 18.94 -19.45
C THR A 380 0.30 17.45 -19.66
N TYR A 381 1.53 16.98 -19.44
CA TYR A 381 1.83 15.55 -19.37
C TYR A 381 1.64 15.05 -17.92
N VAL A 382 2.35 15.69 -16.99
CA VAL A 382 2.42 15.36 -15.56
C VAL A 382 1.47 16.24 -14.75
N ASN A 383 0.50 15.65 -14.04
CA ASN A 383 -0.47 16.40 -13.24
C ASN A 383 -0.11 16.41 -11.75
N GLN A 384 1.05 16.96 -11.41
CA GLN A 384 1.52 17.08 -10.02
C GLN A 384 0.58 17.91 -9.14
N LEU A 385 0.39 17.56 -7.86
CA LEU A 385 -0.50 18.28 -6.95
C LEU A 385 0.16 19.52 -6.30
N ALA A 386 1.48 19.62 -6.36
CA ALA A 386 2.26 20.77 -5.93
C ALA A 386 3.48 21.00 -6.84
N SER A 387 3.88 22.26 -6.99
CA SER A 387 5.10 22.65 -7.71
C SER A 387 6.34 22.59 -6.82
N SER A 388 7.53 22.51 -7.44
CA SER A 388 8.83 22.65 -6.79
C SER A 388 9.77 23.53 -7.64
N ASP A 389 10.93 23.90 -7.10
CA ASP A 389 11.95 24.65 -7.86
C ASP A 389 12.40 23.90 -9.13
N LYS A 390 12.37 22.57 -9.10
CA LYS A 390 12.79 21.72 -10.23
C LYS A 390 11.67 21.48 -11.23
N ASP A 391 10.42 21.44 -10.77
CA ASP A 391 9.25 21.15 -11.59
C ASP A 391 8.13 22.16 -11.27
N LEU A 392 8.14 23.28 -11.99
CA LEU A 392 7.11 24.32 -11.90
C LEU A 392 5.77 23.81 -12.46
N SER A 393 4.65 24.35 -11.97
CA SER A 393 3.33 24.09 -12.56
C SER A 393 3.21 24.85 -13.88
N LYS A 394 3.73 24.27 -14.97
CA LYS A 394 3.72 24.85 -16.32
C LYS A 394 3.35 23.84 -17.39
N ARG A 395 2.58 24.28 -18.37
CA ARG A 395 2.24 23.55 -19.60
C ARG A 395 3.33 23.73 -20.64
N ALA A 396 3.50 22.70 -21.47
CA ALA A 396 4.42 22.72 -22.60
C ALA A 396 3.66 22.86 -23.92
N LYS A 397 4.33 23.42 -24.93
CA LYS A 397 3.78 23.49 -26.30
C LYS A 397 3.68 22.11 -26.97
N TRP A 398 4.63 21.23 -26.69
CA TRP A 398 4.69 19.85 -27.19
C TRP A 398 5.71 19.02 -26.41
N PHE A 399 5.79 17.72 -26.70
CA PHE A 399 6.67 16.76 -26.05
C PHE A 399 7.36 15.83 -27.08
N THR A 400 8.50 15.24 -26.72
CA THR A 400 9.14 14.20 -27.56
C THR A 400 8.22 12.98 -27.71
N CYS A 401 7.72 12.46 -26.59
CA CYS A 401 6.61 11.50 -26.54
C CYS A 401 5.30 12.29 -26.38
N ALA A 402 4.51 12.39 -27.43
CA ALA A 402 3.32 13.25 -27.45
C ALA A 402 2.02 12.45 -27.28
N CYS A 403 2.00 11.49 -26.36
CA CYS A 403 0.80 10.68 -26.10
C CYS A 403 -0.38 11.51 -25.57
N CYS A 404 -0.15 12.47 -24.66
CA CYS A 404 -1.19 13.21 -23.95
C CYS A 404 -2.04 14.14 -24.86
N PRO A 405 -1.46 15.03 -25.68
CA PRO A 405 -2.24 16.01 -26.45
C PRO A 405 -3.33 15.41 -27.37
N PRO A 406 -3.02 14.43 -28.26
CA PRO A 406 -4.04 13.84 -29.12
C PRO A 406 -4.99 12.93 -28.35
N ASN A 407 -4.58 12.38 -27.20
CA ASN A 407 -5.43 11.55 -26.35
C ASN A 407 -6.55 12.37 -25.67
N VAL A 408 -6.23 13.58 -25.18
CA VAL A 408 -7.25 14.54 -24.69
C VAL A 408 -8.19 14.93 -25.82
N THR A 409 -7.64 15.16 -27.01
CA THR A 409 -8.38 15.57 -28.21
C THR A 409 -9.43 14.52 -28.59
N ARG A 410 -9.05 13.24 -28.75
CA ARG A 410 -10.02 12.19 -29.08
C ARG A 410 -11.10 12.03 -28.01
N LEU A 411 -10.74 12.07 -26.73
CA LEU A 411 -11.69 11.96 -25.62
C LEU A 411 -12.76 13.07 -25.71
N LEU A 412 -12.34 14.31 -25.91
CA LEU A 412 -13.27 15.43 -26.06
C LEU A 412 -14.16 15.29 -27.30
N GLY A 413 -13.67 14.67 -28.37
CA GLY A 413 -14.44 14.34 -29.57
C GLY A 413 -15.62 13.41 -29.28
N TYR A 414 -15.39 12.30 -28.58
CA TYR A 414 -16.42 11.29 -28.26
C TYR A 414 -17.07 11.41 -26.87
N LEU A 415 -16.82 12.49 -26.13
CA LEU A 415 -17.26 12.65 -24.74
C LEU A 415 -18.77 12.46 -24.52
N GLY A 416 -19.61 12.76 -25.53
CA GLY A 416 -21.05 12.53 -25.46
C GLY A 416 -21.42 11.08 -25.07
N GLY A 417 -20.58 10.10 -25.44
CA GLY A 417 -20.76 8.69 -25.10
C GLY A 417 -20.49 8.34 -23.63
N TYR A 418 -19.95 9.27 -22.82
CA TYR A 418 -19.69 9.09 -21.38
C TYR A 418 -20.80 9.65 -20.50
N LEU A 419 -21.65 10.54 -21.04
CA LEU A 419 -22.74 11.14 -20.26
C LEU A 419 -23.82 10.11 -19.92
N TRP A 420 -24.01 9.11 -20.79
CA TRP A 420 -25.13 8.19 -20.72
C TRP A 420 -24.78 6.79 -21.24
N THR A 421 -25.39 5.78 -20.66
CA THR A 421 -25.55 4.47 -21.31
C THR A 421 -27.03 4.20 -21.53
N PHE A 422 -27.39 3.58 -22.65
CA PHE A 422 -28.77 3.24 -22.93
C PHE A 422 -28.93 1.86 -23.58
N ARG A 423 -30.11 1.28 -23.40
CA ARG A 423 -30.55 0.04 -24.04
C ARG A 423 -31.97 0.19 -24.55
N THR A 424 -32.23 -0.43 -25.69
CA THR A 424 -33.53 -0.44 -26.37
C THR A 424 -33.98 -1.89 -26.53
N GLU A 425 -35.16 -2.23 -26.03
CA GLU A 425 -35.77 -3.56 -26.10
C GLU A 425 -37.22 -3.41 -26.57
N GLU A 426 -37.46 -3.65 -27.86
CA GLU A 426 -38.78 -3.45 -28.51
C GLU A 426 -39.40 -2.08 -28.18
N LYS A 427 -40.40 -2.06 -27.29
CA LYS A 427 -41.11 -0.86 -26.82
C LYS A 427 -40.63 -0.33 -25.47
N ALA A 428 -39.45 -0.72 -25.03
CA ALA A 428 -38.85 -0.27 -23.78
C ALA A 428 -37.48 0.38 -23.99
N VAL A 429 -37.24 1.50 -23.32
CA VAL A 429 -35.94 2.19 -23.32
C VAL A 429 -35.46 2.36 -21.89
N LEU A 430 -34.22 1.96 -21.63
CA LEU A 430 -33.54 2.19 -20.37
C LEU A 430 -32.37 3.16 -20.60
N VAL A 431 -32.34 4.26 -19.85
CA VAL A 431 -31.24 5.24 -19.87
C VAL A 431 -30.63 5.33 -18.48
N ASN A 432 -29.30 5.19 -18.38
CA ASN A 432 -28.55 5.52 -17.18
C ASN A 432 -27.79 6.83 -17.45
N VAL A 433 -27.98 7.83 -16.58
CA VAL A 433 -27.32 9.13 -16.64
C VAL A 433 -26.12 9.11 -15.70
N HIS A 434 -24.92 9.21 -16.28
CA HIS A 434 -23.66 9.12 -15.55
C HIS A 434 -23.04 10.50 -15.28
N MET A 435 -23.18 11.47 -16.19
CA MET A 435 -22.64 12.83 -16.00
C MET A 435 -23.64 13.90 -16.42
N TYR A 436 -23.59 15.02 -15.71
CA TYR A 436 -24.47 16.16 -15.96
C TYR A 436 -23.78 17.24 -16.80
N SER A 437 -24.54 17.85 -17.70
CA SER A 437 -24.16 18.95 -18.60
C SER A 437 -25.45 19.56 -19.19
N SER A 438 -25.34 20.52 -20.11
CA SER A 438 -26.41 20.80 -21.08
C SER A 438 -26.20 19.99 -22.35
N ALA A 439 -27.05 19.01 -22.60
CA ALA A 439 -26.97 18.12 -23.75
C ALA A 439 -28.31 17.43 -24.02
N VAL A 440 -28.54 17.06 -25.28
CA VAL A 440 -29.66 16.24 -25.74
C VAL A 440 -29.14 14.88 -26.17
N LEU A 441 -29.66 13.83 -25.57
CA LEU A 441 -29.50 12.46 -26.04
C LEU A 441 -30.69 12.11 -26.95
N SER A 442 -30.43 11.71 -28.18
CA SER A 442 -31.43 11.25 -29.16
C SER A 442 -31.20 9.78 -29.51
N ILE A 443 -32.13 8.92 -29.08
CA ILE A 443 -32.09 7.48 -29.29
C ILE A 443 -33.03 7.13 -30.47
N PRO A 444 -32.49 6.63 -31.59
CA PRO A 444 -33.31 6.26 -32.74
C PRO A 444 -34.18 5.03 -32.44
N LEU A 445 -35.44 5.10 -32.85
CA LEU A 445 -36.43 4.01 -32.81
C LEU A 445 -36.95 3.75 -34.24
N GLU A 446 -37.72 2.69 -34.48
CA GLU A 446 -38.12 2.27 -35.84
C GLU A 446 -38.75 3.39 -36.69
N ASN A 447 -39.62 4.23 -36.12
CA ASN A 447 -40.34 5.29 -36.84
C ASN A 447 -40.31 6.64 -36.11
N SER A 448 -39.49 6.79 -35.08
CA SER A 448 -39.42 7.97 -34.21
C SER A 448 -38.08 8.01 -33.47
N ALA A 449 -37.91 8.95 -32.55
CA ALA A 449 -36.79 8.97 -31.62
C ALA A 449 -37.30 9.28 -30.21
N MET A 450 -36.63 8.73 -29.21
CA MET A 450 -36.79 9.18 -27.83
C MET A 450 -35.66 10.16 -27.53
N GLU A 451 -36.02 11.35 -27.03
CA GLU A 451 -35.06 12.37 -26.64
C GLU A 451 -35.13 12.68 -25.17
N ILE A 452 -33.97 12.77 -24.52
CA ILE A 452 -33.84 13.35 -23.18
C ILE A 452 -32.86 14.52 -23.25
N GLU A 453 -33.35 15.68 -22.88
CA GLU A 453 -32.57 16.90 -22.74
C GLU A 453 -32.22 17.09 -21.27
N GLN A 454 -30.95 17.34 -20.97
CA GLN A 454 -30.51 17.94 -19.73
C GLN A 454 -30.08 19.38 -19.98
N SER A 455 -30.43 20.28 -19.07
CA SER A 455 -30.01 21.68 -19.06
C SER A 455 -29.43 22.03 -17.69
N SER A 456 -28.15 22.38 -17.65
CA SER A 456 -27.44 22.70 -16.41
C SER A 456 -26.16 23.50 -16.67
N ASN A 457 -25.81 24.38 -15.74
CA ASN A 457 -24.48 25.01 -15.68
C ASN A 457 -23.48 24.17 -14.85
N TRP A 458 -23.64 22.84 -14.83
CA TRP A 458 -22.71 21.91 -14.20
C TRP A 458 -21.29 22.10 -14.79
N PRO A 459 -20.22 22.10 -13.97
CA PRO A 459 -20.14 21.79 -12.53
C PRO A 459 -20.27 23.01 -11.60
N TRP A 460 -20.73 24.16 -12.10
CA TRP A 460 -20.81 25.41 -11.33
C TRP A 460 -22.12 25.55 -10.57
N GLU A 461 -23.21 25.01 -11.09
CA GLU A 461 -24.54 24.99 -10.46
C GLU A 461 -25.07 23.55 -10.33
N GLY A 462 -25.73 23.28 -9.21
CA GLY A 462 -26.29 21.97 -8.86
C GLY A 462 -27.67 21.67 -9.42
N LYS A 463 -28.26 22.63 -10.13
CA LYS A 463 -29.58 22.55 -10.74
C LYS A 463 -29.47 21.87 -12.10
N VAL A 464 -30.15 20.74 -12.28
CA VAL A 464 -30.22 20.05 -13.57
C VAL A 464 -31.68 19.85 -13.94
N GLU A 465 -32.09 20.47 -15.05
CA GLU A 465 -33.43 20.36 -15.59
C GLU A 465 -33.45 19.29 -16.69
N PHE A 466 -34.49 18.46 -16.67
CA PHE A 466 -34.68 17.39 -17.64
C PHE A 466 -35.97 17.58 -18.42
N VAL A 467 -35.91 17.36 -19.73
CA VAL A 467 -37.08 17.30 -20.61
C VAL A 467 -37.03 16.00 -21.40
N LEU A 468 -37.97 15.11 -21.12
CA LEU A 468 -38.17 13.86 -21.82
C LEU A 468 -39.21 14.04 -22.94
N ARG A 469 -38.82 13.77 -24.18
CA ARG A 469 -39.69 13.68 -25.36
C ARG A 469 -39.77 12.22 -25.78
N ASN A 470 -40.79 11.54 -25.29
CA ASN A 470 -40.97 10.10 -25.47
C ASN A 470 -42.22 9.81 -26.31
N PRO A 471 -42.13 8.96 -27.36
CA PRO A 471 -43.31 8.48 -28.06
C PRO A 471 -44.31 7.77 -27.12
N SER A 472 -45.60 7.89 -27.40
CA SER A 472 -46.67 7.46 -26.48
C SER A 472 -46.73 5.96 -26.20
N ASP A 473 -46.17 5.15 -27.09
CA ASP A 473 -46.16 3.69 -27.02
C ASP A 473 -44.84 3.11 -26.49
N ILE A 474 -43.89 3.97 -26.10
CA ILE A 474 -42.58 3.57 -25.59
C ILE A 474 -42.52 3.73 -24.07
N SER A 475 -42.17 2.65 -23.38
CA SER A 475 -41.97 2.59 -21.93
C SER A 475 -40.53 2.98 -21.58
N THR A 476 -40.32 4.15 -21.00
CA THR A 476 -38.97 4.66 -20.70
C THR A 476 -38.67 4.60 -19.21
N THR A 477 -37.54 4.02 -18.82
CA THR A 477 -36.97 4.10 -17.46
C THR A 477 -35.70 4.93 -17.51
N ILE A 478 -35.55 5.89 -16.59
CA ILE A 478 -34.32 6.68 -16.43
C ILE A 478 -33.72 6.38 -15.06
N ARG A 479 -32.41 6.14 -15.01
CA ARG A 479 -31.65 6.02 -13.76
C ARG A 479 -30.66 7.17 -13.65
N LEU A 480 -30.83 8.04 -12.66
CA LEU A 480 -29.99 9.21 -12.43
C LEU A 480 -28.91 8.89 -11.39
N ARG A 481 -27.64 9.15 -11.68
CA ARG A 481 -26.59 9.04 -10.66
C ARG A 481 -26.77 10.13 -9.60
N ILE A 482 -26.79 9.74 -8.33
CA ILE A 482 -26.58 10.69 -7.24
C ILE A 482 -25.09 10.61 -6.85
N PRO A 483 -24.29 11.67 -7.07
CA PRO A 483 -22.87 11.66 -6.74
C PRO A 483 -22.63 11.38 -5.25
N SER A 484 -21.67 10.50 -4.92
CA SER A 484 -21.40 10.15 -3.51
C SER A 484 -20.92 11.31 -2.63
N TRP A 485 -20.37 12.37 -3.23
CA TRP A 485 -19.99 13.58 -2.49
C TRP A 485 -21.18 14.47 -2.13
N ALA A 486 -22.38 14.23 -2.67
CA ALA A 486 -23.57 15.03 -2.40
C ALA A 486 -24.16 14.67 -1.03
N LEU A 487 -24.25 15.66 -0.13
CA LEU A 487 -24.86 15.48 1.20
C LEU A 487 -26.38 15.48 1.16
N THR A 488 -26.96 16.25 0.25
CA THR A 488 -28.41 16.37 0.06
C THR A 488 -28.72 16.48 -1.42
N TRP A 489 -29.92 16.06 -1.81
CA TRP A 489 -30.44 16.21 -3.17
C TRP A 489 -31.96 16.23 -3.11
N GLN A 490 -32.59 16.86 -4.10
CA GLN A 490 -34.04 16.94 -4.22
C GLN A 490 -34.45 16.75 -5.67
N ILE A 491 -35.51 15.96 -5.89
CA ILE A 491 -36.17 15.83 -7.19
C ILE A 491 -37.52 16.52 -7.16
N SER A 492 -37.82 17.29 -8.21
CA SER A 492 -39.09 17.99 -8.37
C SER A 492 -39.70 17.68 -9.74
N PRO A 493 -40.95 17.20 -9.82
CA PRO A 493 -41.84 16.82 -8.70
C PRO A 493 -41.27 15.68 -7.84
N ALA A 494 -41.77 15.53 -6.61
CA ALA A 494 -41.32 14.45 -5.74
C ALA A 494 -41.71 13.07 -6.31
N ILE A 495 -40.87 12.08 -6.08
CA ILE A 495 -41.12 10.68 -6.45
C ILE A 495 -41.57 9.87 -5.22
N PRO A 496 -42.38 8.80 -5.40
CA PRO A 496 -42.85 7.98 -4.28
C PRO A 496 -41.73 7.21 -3.58
N ASP A 497 -40.73 6.73 -4.33
CA ASP A 497 -39.60 5.96 -3.83
C ASP A 497 -38.29 6.68 -4.15
N THR A 498 -37.52 7.00 -3.10
CA THR A 498 -36.23 7.70 -3.20
C THR A 498 -35.04 6.77 -2.94
N LYS A 499 -35.26 5.46 -2.82
CA LYS A 499 -34.20 4.47 -2.60
C LYS A 499 -33.21 4.50 -3.77
N LEU A 500 -31.93 4.60 -3.44
CA LEU A 500 -30.84 4.52 -4.40
C LEU A 500 -30.43 3.05 -4.59
N GLU A 501 -30.44 2.58 -5.84
CA GLU A 501 -29.85 1.29 -6.21
C GLU A 501 -28.39 1.53 -6.60
N LYS A 502 -27.45 1.19 -5.71
CA LYS A 502 -26.00 1.42 -5.91
C LYS A 502 -25.67 2.87 -6.36
N GLY A 503 -26.34 3.84 -5.74
CA GLY A 503 -26.17 5.27 -6.03
C GLY A 503 -26.94 5.80 -7.25
N TYR A 504 -27.81 5.00 -7.87
CA TYR A 504 -28.71 5.46 -8.93
C TYR A 504 -30.15 5.56 -8.46
N LEU A 505 -30.78 6.70 -8.73
CA LEU A 505 -32.19 6.97 -8.52
C LEU A 505 -33.00 6.52 -9.74
N LYS A 506 -33.93 5.58 -9.55
CA LYS A 506 -34.73 5.01 -10.63
C LYS A 506 -36.04 5.78 -10.82
N LEU A 507 -36.25 6.33 -12.01
CA LEU A 507 -37.49 6.97 -12.46
C LEU A 507 -38.27 6.00 -13.35
N THR A 508 -39.47 5.62 -12.90
CA THR A 508 -40.29 4.61 -13.59
C THR A 508 -41.03 5.20 -14.79
N PRO A 509 -41.43 4.36 -15.76
CA PRO A 509 -42.22 4.80 -16.91
C PRO A 509 -43.51 5.54 -16.55
N GLU A 510 -44.20 5.11 -15.49
CA GLU A 510 -45.47 5.71 -15.05
C GLU A 510 -45.26 7.14 -14.52
N TRP A 511 -44.19 7.34 -13.75
CA TRP A 511 -43.85 8.65 -13.21
C TRP A 511 -43.35 9.58 -14.31
N LEU A 512 -42.51 9.10 -15.22
CA LEU A 512 -41.99 9.89 -16.35
C LEU A 512 -43.08 10.29 -17.35
N LYS A 513 -44.12 9.46 -17.53
CA LYS A 513 -45.28 9.78 -18.38
C LYS A 513 -46.10 10.95 -17.84
N THR A 514 -46.20 11.07 -16.51
CA THR A 514 -46.92 12.16 -15.84
C THR A 514 -46.05 13.39 -15.62
N ASN A 515 -44.73 13.21 -15.49
CA ASN A 515 -43.74 14.25 -15.23
C ASN A 515 -42.63 14.23 -16.31
N PRO A 516 -42.95 14.52 -17.60
CA PRO A 516 -41.96 14.53 -18.67
C PRO A 516 -40.95 15.69 -18.53
N LYS A 517 -41.26 16.67 -17.67
CA LYS A 517 -40.34 17.72 -17.25
C LYS A 517 -40.12 17.57 -15.76
N PHE A 518 -38.86 17.44 -15.36
CA PHE A 518 -38.49 17.29 -13.97
C PHE A 518 -37.12 17.91 -13.71
N GLN A 519 -36.77 18.04 -12.45
CA GLN A 519 -35.58 18.74 -12.01
C GLN A 519 -34.90 17.94 -10.91
N LEU A 520 -33.58 17.82 -11.00
CA LEU A 520 -32.72 17.38 -9.92
C LEU A 520 -31.95 18.60 -9.39
N ASN A 521 -31.96 18.80 -8.08
CA ASN A 521 -31.18 19.84 -7.41
C ASN A 521 -30.21 19.20 -6.42
N ILE A 522 -28.91 19.41 -6.62
CA ILE A 522 -27.83 18.92 -5.77
C ILE A 522 -27.02 20.12 -5.27
N PRO A 523 -27.20 20.59 -4.04
CA PRO A 523 -26.44 21.73 -3.52
C PRO A 523 -24.92 21.54 -3.66
N LEU A 524 -24.26 22.51 -4.29
CA LEU A 524 -22.80 22.53 -4.43
C LEU A 524 -22.24 23.48 -3.37
N SER A 525 -21.65 22.94 -2.32
CA SER A 525 -20.98 23.72 -1.27
C SER A 525 -19.49 23.36 -1.19
N PRO A 526 -18.63 24.32 -0.77
CA PRO A 526 -17.24 24.03 -0.48
C PRO A 526 -17.14 23.02 0.66
N ARG A 527 -16.19 22.08 0.55
CA ARG A 527 -15.90 21.07 1.56
C ARG A 527 -14.40 20.83 1.65
N PHE A 528 -13.93 20.58 2.86
CA PHE A 528 -12.57 20.15 3.11
C PHE A 528 -12.44 18.64 2.95
N ILE A 529 -11.38 18.20 2.30
CA ILE A 529 -11.05 16.79 2.09
C ILE A 529 -9.63 16.56 2.61
N SER A 530 -9.47 15.61 3.52
CA SER A 530 -8.17 15.15 3.99
C SER A 530 -7.85 13.78 3.38
N PRO A 531 -6.57 13.49 3.09
CA PRO A 531 -6.19 12.17 2.62
C PRO A 531 -6.34 11.13 3.74
N HIS A 532 -6.27 9.85 3.37
CA HIS A 532 -6.28 8.76 4.36
C HIS A 532 -5.04 8.89 5.27
N PRO A 533 -5.14 8.63 6.60
CA PRO A 533 -4.01 8.78 7.53
C PRO A 533 -2.75 8.00 7.14
N TYR A 534 -2.88 6.88 6.42
CA TYR A 534 -1.73 6.09 5.93
C TYR A 534 -0.91 6.78 4.85
N THR A 535 -1.40 7.86 4.25
CA THR A 535 -0.59 8.72 3.38
C THR A 535 0.48 9.49 4.17
N ASN A 536 0.32 9.61 5.50
CA ASN A 536 1.20 10.35 6.39
C ASN A 536 1.36 11.83 5.98
N GLN A 537 0.28 12.43 5.46
CA GLN A 537 0.23 13.82 5.04
C GLN A 537 -0.80 14.58 5.90
N ASP A 538 -0.32 15.52 6.73
CA ASP A 538 -1.16 16.41 7.55
C ASP A 538 -1.64 17.61 6.72
N VAL A 539 -2.40 17.31 5.66
CA VAL A 539 -2.83 18.28 4.66
C VAL A 539 -4.33 18.23 4.44
N VAL A 540 -4.86 19.32 3.92
CA VAL A 540 -6.26 19.48 3.55
C VAL A 540 -6.37 20.09 2.16
N ALA A 541 -7.33 19.60 1.38
CA ALA A 541 -7.74 20.19 0.12
C ALA A 541 -9.14 20.78 0.22
N LEU A 542 -9.42 21.74 -0.66
CA LEU A 542 -10.74 22.31 -0.83
C LEU A 542 -11.38 21.77 -2.11
N ALA A 543 -12.63 21.34 -2.00
CA ALA A 543 -13.42 20.85 -3.13
C ALA A 543 -14.81 21.49 -3.15
N ARG A 544 -15.40 21.63 -4.33
CA ARG A 544 -16.79 22.06 -4.50
C ARG A 544 -17.42 21.26 -5.63
N GLY A 545 -18.48 20.52 -5.33
CA GLY A 545 -19.03 19.54 -6.28
C GLY A 545 -17.94 18.53 -6.72
N PRO A 546 -17.79 18.22 -8.01
CA PRO A 546 -16.73 17.34 -8.51
C PRO A 546 -15.35 18.02 -8.65
N ILE A 547 -15.25 19.33 -8.38
CA ILE A 547 -14.04 20.13 -8.65
C ILE A 547 -13.14 20.19 -7.42
N ILE A 548 -11.88 19.84 -7.60
CA ILE A 548 -10.78 20.07 -6.66
C ILE A 548 -10.16 21.44 -6.95
N TYR A 549 -9.79 22.17 -5.90
CA TYR A 549 -9.20 23.51 -6.00
C TYR A 549 -7.71 23.50 -5.66
N CYS A 550 -7.01 24.51 -6.14
CA CYS A 550 -5.61 24.78 -5.82
C CYS A 550 -5.37 26.29 -5.65
N VAL A 551 -4.21 26.63 -5.08
CA VAL A 551 -3.74 28.01 -4.97
C VAL A 551 -2.62 28.25 -5.98
N GLU A 552 -2.57 29.45 -6.57
CA GLU A 552 -1.52 29.89 -7.50
C GLU A 552 -0.91 31.22 -7.06
N ASP A 553 0.36 31.44 -7.38
CA ASP A 553 1.08 32.68 -7.08
C ASP A 553 0.48 33.93 -7.73
N VAL A 554 -0.18 33.79 -8.89
CA VAL A 554 -0.82 34.90 -9.60
C VAL A 554 -1.91 35.57 -8.76
N ASP A 555 -2.67 34.78 -8.00
CA ASP A 555 -3.71 35.26 -7.07
C ASP A 555 -3.15 35.55 -5.67
N ASN A 556 -2.04 34.90 -5.32
CA ASN A 556 -1.44 34.94 -3.98
C ASN A 556 0.01 35.45 -4.06
N LYS A 557 0.19 36.69 -4.54
CA LYS A 557 1.50 37.26 -4.93
C LYS A 557 2.59 37.26 -3.85
N TRP A 558 2.18 37.14 -2.60
CA TRP A 558 3.05 37.07 -1.42
C TRP A 558 3.86 35.77 -1.34
N VAL A 559 3.50 34.71 -2.08
CA VAL A 559 4.17 33.40 -1.99
C VAL A 559 5.47 33.35 -2.79
N ASP A 560 6.53 32.82 -2.20
CA ASP A 560 7.82 32.59 -2.87
C ASP A 560 8.37 31.17 -2.70
N ASP A 561 7.67 30.30 -1.97
CA ASP A 561 8.15 29.00 -1.51
C ASP A 561 7.27 27.82 -1.97
N HIS A 562 6.57 27.96 -3.10
CA HIS A 562 5.63 26.96 -3.61
C HIS A 562 4.51 26.59 -2.61
N PHE A 563 4.12 27.53 -1.74
CA PHE A 563 3.11 27.34 -0.70
C PHE A 563 3.49 26.28 0.34
N LYS A 564 4.78 25.96 0.50
CA LYS A 564 5.23 24.94 1.47
C LYS A 564 5.01 25.40 2.91
N SER A 565 5.15 26.68 3.19
CA SER A 565 4.85 27.30 4.49
C SER A 565 3.37 27.57 4.74
N LEU A 566 2.49 27.30 3.76
CA LEU A 566 1.07 27.62 3.89
C LEU A 566 0.39 26.64 4.87
N VAL A 567 -0.17 27.20 5.93
CA VAL A 567 -1.07 26.51 6.85
C VAL A 567 -2.48 27.05 6.69
N LEU A 568 -3.47 26.16 6.57
CA LEU A 568 -4.88 26.51 6.41
C LEU A 568 -5.72 25.89 7.53
N ASP A 569 -6.36 26.74 8.34
CA ASP A 569 -7.33 26.28 9.35
C ASP A 569 -8.68 25.91 8.70
N PRO A 570 -9.16 24.64 8.82
CA PRO A 570 -10.45 24.21 8.30
C PRO A 570 -11.67 24.88 8.95
N ALA A 571 -11.51 25.54 10.11
CA ALA A 571 -12.55 26.36 10.73
C ALA A 571 -12.85 27.67 9.97
N CYS A 572 -12.16 27.89 8.85
CA CYS A 572 -12.30 29.10 8.07
C CYS A 572 -13.64 29.25 7.35
N ASN A 573 -14.03 30.52 7.19
CA ASN A 573 -15.13 30.86 6.31
C ASN A 573 -14.64 30.95 4.87
N VAL A 574 -15.31 30.24 3.97
CA VAL A 574 -15.01 30.23 2.53
C VAL A 574 -16.14 30.94 1.79
N SER A 575 -15.80 32.01 1.07
CA SER A 575 -16.74 32.70 0.17
C SER A 575 -16.54 32.27 -1.27
N GLU A 576 -17.63 32.18 -2.03
CA GLU A 576 -17.60 31.93 -3.48
C GLU A 576 -17.69 33.25 -4.25
N GLU A 577 -16.96 33.36 -5.35
CA GLU A 577 -17.09 34.45 -6.30
C GLU A 577 -17.05 33.94 -7.74
N THR A 578 -17.83 34.54 -8.63
CA THR A 578 -17.71 34.25 -10.06
C THR A 578 -16.52 35.00 -10.62
N ALA A 579 -15.56 34.27 -11.17
CA ALA A 579 -14.37 34.79 -11.81
C ALA A 579 -14.29 34.33 -13.27
N SER A 580 -13.31 34.84 -14.01
CA SER A 580 -13.04 34.45 -15.40
C SER A 580 -11.56 34.49 -15.73
N ILE A 581 -11.11 33.59 -16.59
CA ILE A 581 -9.76 33.67 -17.17
C ILE A 581 -9.70 34.87 -18.13
N PRO A 582 -8.76 35.82 -17.94
CA PRO A 582 -8.58 36.96 -18.84
C PRO A 582 -8.31 36.49 -20.28
N GLU A 583 -8.75 37.23 -21.29
CA GLU A 583 -8.60 36.89 -22.73
C GLU A 583 -9.50 35.75 -23.25
N GLU A 584 -9.57 34.58 -22.61
CA GLU A 584 -10.42 33.47 -23.08
C GLU A 584 -11.89 33.56 -22.61
N GLY A 585 -12.17 34.33 -21.55
CA GLY A 585 -13.53 34.56 -21.05
C GLY A 585 -14.20 33.32 -20.43
N GLU A 586 -13.40 32.32 -20.04
CA GLU A 586 -13.88 31.12 -19.36
C GLU A 586 -14.24 31.46 -17.91
N SER A 587 -15.53 31.39 -17.58
CA SER A 587 -16.02 31.68 -16.23
C SER A 587 -15.92 30.44 -15.34
N TYR A 588 -15.55 30.67 -14.08
CA TYR A 588 -15.47 29.66 -13.05
C TYR A 588 -15.88 30.24 -11.70
N ILE A 589 -16.13 29.36 -10.73
CA ILE A 589 -16.35 29.77 -9.33
C ILE A 589 -15.01 29.75 -8.62
N GLY A 590 -14.52 30.91 -8.20
CA GLY A 590 -13.35 31.06 -7.33
C GLY A 590 -13.76 30.93 -5.86
N LEU A 591 -12.85 30.43 -5.02
CA LEU A 591 -13.07 30.32 -3.57
C LEU A 591 -12.06 31.18 -2.83
N THR A 592 -12.50 31.89 -1.80
CA THR A 592 -11.61 32.68 -0.93
C THR A 592 -11.81 32.28 0.53
N ALA A 593 -10.75 31.81 1.17
CA ALA A 593 -10.71 31.59 2.62
C ALA A 593 -10.29 32.89 3.33
N HIS A 594 -10.99 33.28 4.39
CA HIS A 594 -10.79 34.55 5.10
C HIS A 594 -10.23 34.36 6.51
N ASN A 595 -9.19 35.14 6.85
CA ASN A 595 -8.65 35.35 8.21
C ASN A 595 -8.15 34.11 8.97
N THR A 596 -7.66 33.10 8.26
CA THR A 596 -7.39 31.75 8.82
C THR A 596 -6.27 30.99 8.13
N ALA A 597 -5.64 31.60 7.11
CA ALA A 597 -4.40 31.08 6.54
C ALA A 597 -3.23 31.76 7.23
N SER A 598 -2.13 31.05 7.43
CA SER A 598 -0.89 31.63 7.98
C SER A 598 0.33 31.05 7.29
N LEU A 599 1.40 31.83 7.24
CA LEU A 599 2.71 31.39 6.79
C LEU A 599 3.57 31.09 8.01
N ILE A 600 4.19 29.92 8.02
CA ILE A 600 5.13 29.52 9.05
C ILE A 600 6.57 29.67 8.56
N THR A 601 7.39 30.40 9.32
CA THR A 601 8.83 30.48 9.04
C THR A 601 9.54 29.31 9.74
N MET A 602 10.18 28.43 8.95
CA MET A 602 11.01 27.33 9.46
C MET A 602 12.49 27.72 9.40
N ASN A 603 13.24 27.51 10.49
CA ASN A 603 14.71 27.71 10.50
C ASN A 603 15.38 26.53 9.76
N GLU A 604 15.92 26.82 8.56
CA GLU A 604 16.78 26.02 7.66
C GLU A 604 16.48 24.51 7.41
N THR A 605 16.30 24.20 6.11
CA THR A 605 16.30 22.91 5.39
C THR A 605 15.83 21.66 6.16
N LEU A 606 14.52 21.42 6.15
CA LEU A 606 13.90 20.19 6.67
C LEU A 606 12.93 19.58 5.64
N GLY A 607 12.98 18.26 5.52
CA GLY A 607 12.10 17.45 4.67
C GLY A 607 10.70 17.24 5.27
N PRO A 608 9.84 16.40 4.66
CA PRO A 608 8.39 16.34 4.88
C PRO A 608 7.91 15.91 6.29
N HIS A 609 8.79 15.78 7.28
CA HIS A 609 8.49 15.32 8.63
C HIS A 609 9.16 16.24 9.66
N THR A 610 8.49 17.33 10.02
CA THR A 610 8.97 18.24 11.08
C THR A 610 7.95 18.30 12.21
N ALA A 611 8.39 18.00 13.44
CA ALA A 611 7.59 18.08 14.66
C ALA A 611 7.29 19.54 15.07
N PRO A 612 6.28 19.80 15.94
CA PRO A 612 5.66 21.13 16.17
C PRO A 612 6.53 22.23 16.81
N GLY A 613 7.83 22.00 17.03
CA GLY A 613 8.71 22.88 17.81
C GLY A 613 9.42 24.00 17.04
N PHE A 614 9.22 24.14 15.73
CA PHE A 614 10.07 24.99 14.87
C PHE A 614 9.37 26.20 14.24
N VAL A 615 8.10 26.45 14.57
CA VAL A 615 7.40 27.67 14.11
C VAL A 615 7.89 28.85 14.93
N THR A 616 8.80 29.63 14.35
CA THR A 616 9.38 30.80 15.01
C THR A 616 8.48 32.04 14.88
N GLN A 617 7.72 32.15 13.79
CA GLN A 617 6.78 33.24 13.50
C GLN A 617 5.62 32.73 12.62
N GLN A 618 4.38 33.12 12.96
CA GLN A 618 3.20 32.98 12.11
C GLN A 618 2.85 34.34 11.50
N HIS A 619 2.82 34.42 10.18
CA HIS A 619 2.35 35.61 9.47
C HIS A 619 0.92 35.36 8.97
N PRO A 620 -0.09 36.07 9.49
CA PRO A 620 -1.48 35.85 9.08
C PRO A 620 -1.68 36.28 7.62
N VAL A 621 -2.34 35.42 6.85
CA VAL A 621 -2.81 35.68 5.49
C VAL A 621 -4.30 36.00 5.57
N ALA A 622 -4.64 37.27 5.37
CA ALA A 622 -6.01 37.75 5.48
C ALA A 622 -6.97 37.10 4.47
N LYS A 623 -6.49 36.83 3.25
CA LYS A 623 -7.25 36.19 2.18
C LYS A 623 -6.37 35.22 1.40
N LEU A 624 -6.85 33.99 1.24
CA LEU A 624 -6.22 32.96 0.41
C LEU A 624 -7.18 32.62 -0.74
N HIS A 625 -6.72 32.86 -1.97
CA HIS A 625 -7.53 32.70 -3.17
C HIS A 625 -7.25 31.35 -3.84
N PHE A 626 -8.32 30.62 -4.12
CA PHE A 626 -8.30 29.32 -4.77
C PHE A 626 -8.99 29.36 -6.13
N ILE A 627 -8.45 28.56 -7.04
CA ILE A 627 -9.01 28.32 -8.37
C ILE A 627 -9.18 26.83 -8.64
N PRO A 628 -10.11 26.44 -9.53
CA PRO A 628 -10.23 25.05 -9.97
C PRO A 628 -8.89 24.48 -10.46
N TYR A 629 -8.53 23.30 -9.99
CA TYR A 629 -7.25 22.65 -10.30
C TYR A 629 -7.00 22.53 -11.82
N ALA A 630 -8.04 22.19 -12.57
CA ALA A 630 -7.97 22.09 -14.03
C ALA A 630 -7.63 23.41 -14.74
N LEU A 631 -7.88 24.55 -14.09
CA LEU A 631 -7.67 25.88 -14.65
C LEU A 631 -6.32 26.51 -14.27
N ARG A 632 -5.48 25.83 -13.48
CA ARG A 632 -4.12 26.29 -13.19
C ARG A 632 -3.30 26.59 -14.44
N ASP A 633 -2.29 27.43 -14.34
CA ASP A 633 -1.34 27.79 -15.40
C ASP A 633 -1.99 28.33 -16.68
N ASN A 634 -3.08 29.10 -16.55
CA ASN A 634 -3.72 29.82 -17.67
C ASN A 634 -3.59 31.34 -17.55
N ARG A 635 -2.95 31.85 -16.49
CA ARG A 635 -2.96 33.29 -16.14
C ARG A 635 -1.55 33.87 -15.94
N GLY A 636 -0.53 33.13 -16.40
CA GLY A 636 0.87 33.44 -16.10
C GLY A 636 1.21 33.18 -14.63
N GLY A 637 2.23 33.88 -14.12
CA GLY A 637 2.78 33.66 -12.78
C GLY A 637 4.20 33.11 -12.81
N ARG A 638 4.78 32.83 -11.64
CA ARG A 638 6.11 32.20 -11.53
C ARG A 638 5.99 30.68 -11.70
N GLY A 639 4.79 30.12 -11.49
CA GLY A 639 4.48 28.68 -11.62
C GLY A 639 4.42 27.98 -10.27
N HIS A 640 4.24 28.73 -9.17
CA HIS A 640 4.05 28.17 -7.84
C HIS A 640 2.58 27.80 -7.68
N MET A 641 2.31 26.55 -7.32
CA MET A 641 0.96 26.01 -7.17
C MET A 641 0.93 24.87 -6.15
N ARG A 642 -0.16 24.76 -5.37
CA ARG A 642 -0.39 23.65 -4.44
C ARG A 642 -1.89 23.37 -4.28
N ALA A 643 -2.28 22.10 -4.31
CA ALA A 643 -3.68 21.65 -4.13
C ALA A 643 -4.00 21.23 -2.68
N LEU A 644 -2.96 20.88 -1.90
CA LEU A 644 -3.05 20.37 -0.53
C LEU A 644 -2.28 21.31 0.41
N ALA A 645 -2.99 22.03 1.29
CA ALA A 645 -2.38 22.94 2.27
C ALA A 645 -2.18 22.25 3.62
N THR A 646 -1.15 22.63 4.38
CA THR A 646 -0.84 22.03 5.68
C THR A 646 -1.92 22.39 6.71
N LEU A 647 -2.28 21.46 7.60
CA LEU A 647 -3.21 21.70 8.70
C LEU A 647 -2.53 22.39 9.89
N PRO A 648 -3.25 23.18 10.72
CA PRO A 648 -2.72 23.68 11.98
C PRO A 648 -2.45 22.52 12.93
N PHE A 649 -1.37 22.62 13.71
CA PHE A 649 -0.86 21.56 14.58
C PHE A 649 -1.81 21.10 15.71
N ASP A 650 -3.00 21.72 15.86
CA ASP A 650 -3.92 21.54 17.00
C ASP A 650 -5.38 21.18 16.64
N ILE A 651 -5.72 20.87 15.38
CA ILE A 651 -7.13 20.58 14.99
C ILE A 651 -7.34 19.13 14.56
N PRO A 652 -7.93 18.26 15.42
CA PRO A 652 -8.41 16.96 14.99
C PRO A 652 -9.67 17.13 14.13
N LEU A 653 -9.56 16.84 12.83
CA LEU A 653 -10.74 16.74 11.95
C LEU A 653 -11.60 15.55 12.39
N LYS A 654 -12.86 15.81 12.79
CA LYS A 654 -13.84 14.75 13.02
C LYS A 654 -14.12 14.04 11.69
N PRO A 655 -14.04 12.70 11.61
CA PRO A 655 -14.41 11.99 10.40
C PRO A 655 -15.89 12.21 10.10
N ALA A 656 -16.20 12.77 8.92
CA ALA A 656 -17.55 12.73 8.38
C ALA A 656 -17.80 11.30 7.87
N THR A 657 -18.59 10.53 8.62
CA THR A 657 -19.04 9.21 8.20
C THR A 657 -19.96 9.38 6.98
N ILE A 658 -19.45 9.10 5.78
CA ILE A 658 -20.30 8.83 4.63
C ILE A 658 -20.90 7.45 4.90
N GLY A 659 -22.19 7.42 5.24
CA GLY A 659 -22.95 6.20 5.45
C GLY A 659 -23.02 5.40 4.16
N VAL A 660 -22.11 4.44 4.00
CA VAL A 660 -22.29 3.32 3.09
C VAL A 660 -22.93 2.21 3.91
N ASP A 661 -24.25 2.16 3.92
CA ASP A 661 -25.01 1.01 4.41
C ASP A 661 -24.70 -0.18 3.49
N LEU A 662 -23.71 -0.98 3.88
CA LEU A 662 -23.53 -2.33 3.36
C LEU A 662 -24.61 -3.21 3.99
N GLU A 663 -25.79 -3.26 3.37
CA GLU A 663 -26.81 -4.29 3.64
C GLU A 663 -26.20 -5.66 3.32
N THR A 664 -25.73 -6.38 4.34
CA THR A 664 -25.52 -7.83 4.28
C THR A 664 -26.85 -8.53 4.52
N PRO A 665 -27.21 -9.60 3.78
CA PRO A 665 -28.47 -10.29 3.98
C PRO A 665 -28.49 -11.00 5.34
N ASN A 666 -29.60 -10.81 6.05
CA ASN A 666 -29.96 -11.44 7.32
C ASN A 666 -29.65 -12.94 7.37
N ASP A 667 -28.84 -13.35 8.34
CA ASP A 667 -29.24 -14.35 9.33
C ASP A 667 -28.22 -14.34 10.49
N PHE A 668 -28.62 -13.98 11.72
CA PHE A 668 -27.99 -14.33 13.01
C PHE A 668 -28.62 -13.47 14.13
N SER A 669 -29.89 -13.75 14.43
CA SER A 669 -30.70 -13.06 15.45
C SER A 669 -30.30 -13.32 16.91
N ASN A 670 -29.18 -14.00 17.18
CA ASN A 670 -28.76 -14.36 18.55
C ASN A 670 -27.60 -13.53 19.13
N PHE A 671 -27.08 -12.53 18.41
CA PHE A 671 -25.95 -11.71 18.91
C PHE A 671 -26.34 -10.34 19.49
N LYS A 672 -27.61 -9.94 19.37
CA LYS A 672 -28.08 -8.61 19.80
C LYS A 672 -28.14 -8.45 21.33
N ILE A 673 -28.26 -9.55 22.08
CA ILE A 673 -28.39 -9.52 23.55
C ILE A 673 -27.02 -9.37 24.25
N LEU A 674 -25.91 -9.70 23.59
CA LEU A 674 -24.57 -9.58 24.18
C LEU A 674 -23.96 -8.17 24.03
N VAL A 675 -24.31 -7.45 22.95
CA VAL A 675 -23.74 -6.13 22.65
C VAL A 675 -24.36 -5.03 23.52
N ASP A 676 -25.65 -5.14 23.84
CA ASP A 676 -26.32 -4.18 24.73
C ASP A 676 -25.85 -4.30 26.19
N PHE A 677 -25.26 -5.43 26.59
CA PHE A 677 -24.62 -5.60 27.90
C PHE A 677 -23.28 -4.86 28.03
N PHE A 678 -22.56 -4.63 26.91
CA PHE A 678 -21.26 -3.94 26.92
C PHE A 678 -21.36 -2.41 26.75
N ARG A 679 -22.54 -1.86 26.46
CA ARG A 679 -22.73 -0.40 26.26
C ARG A 679 -22.88 0.39 27.56
N ALA A 680 -23.00 -0.28 28.71
CA ALA A 680 -23.20 0.35 30.01
C ALA A 680 -21.97 0.12 30.93
N ASN A 681 -20.88 0.88 30.70
CA ASN A 681 -19.86 1.30 31.70
C ASN A 681 -18.59 1.84 31.01
N MET A 682 -18.65 3.05 30.42
CA MET A 682 -17.47 3.76 29.90
C MET A 682 -16.84 4.68 30.97
N SER A 683 -16.25 4.09 32.01
CA SER A 683 -15.53 4.85 33.04
C SER A 683 -14.28 4.15 33.61
N SER A 684 -13.71 3.16 32.89
CA SER A 684 -12.47 2.49 33.31
C SER A 684 -11.63 2.01 32.14
N ALA A 685 -10.30 1.91 32.31
CA ALA A 685 -9.36 1.35 31.35
C ALA A 685 -9.70 -0.11 30.98
N THR A 686 -9.83 -0.38 29.68
CA THR A 686 -10.33 -1.62 29.07
C THR A 686 -9.33 -2.21 28.09
N VAL A 687 -9.29 -3.54 28.01
CA VAL A 687 -8.46 -4.29 27.05
C VAL A 687 -9.37 -4.81 25.94
N HIS A 688 -8.92 -4.68 24.69
CA HIS A 688 -9.65 -5.01 23.48
C HIS A 688 -8.85 -6.00 22.62
N LEU A 689 -9.58 -6.82 21.86
CA LEU A 689 -9.01 -7.57 20.75
C LEU A 689 -9.22 -6.76 19.47
N SER A 690 -8.14 -6.45 18.78
CA SER A 690 -8.11 -5.70 17.54
C SER A 690 -7.26 -6.42 16.52
N LEU A 691 -7.61 -6.35 15.25
CA LEU A 691 -6.75 -6.87 14.20
C LEU A 691 -5.48 -5.99 14.11
N PRO A 692 -4.26 -6.58 14.09
CA PRO A 692 -3.04 -5.83 13.86
C PRO A 692 -3.09 -5.11 12.52
N SER A 693 -2.54 -3.90 12.45
CA SER A 693 -2.36 -3.22 11.17
C SER A 693 -1.47 -4.07 10.24
N TRP A 694 -1.83 -4.10 8.95
CA TRP A 694 -1.03 -4.76 7.92
C TRP A 694 0.38 -4.15 7.80
N ASP A 695 0.57 -2.88 8.14
CA ASP A 695 1.88 -2.21 8.18
C ASP A 695 2.88 -2.90 9.12
N SER A 696 2.35 -3.54 10.18
CA SER A 696 3.17 -4.28 11.14
C SER A 696 3.74 -5.58 10.55
N PHE A 697 3.22 -6.09 9.43
CA PHE A 697 3.71 -7.33 8.78
C PHE A 697 4.73 -7.10 7.66
N ARG A 698 5.27 -5.88 7.52
CA ARG A 698 6.28 -5.54 6.51
C ARG A 698 7.50 -6.48 6.55
N PHE A 699 7.87 -7.03 5.39
CA PHE A 699 9.07 -7.84 5.21
C PHE A 699 9.92 -7.30 4.03
N PRO A 700 11.25 -7.13 4.18
CA PRO A 700 12.02 -7.28 5.41
C PRO A 700 11.56 -6.27 6.49
N PRO A 701 11.61 -6.65 7.79
CA PRO A 701 11.25 -5.75 8.88
C PRO A 701 12.14 -4.50 8.90
N SER A 702 11.60 -3.39 9.42
CA SER A 702 12.38 -2.16 9.58
C SER A 702 13.63 -2.40 10.42
N THR A 703 14.78 -1.85 10.02
CA THR A 703 16.01 -1.86 10.82
C THR A 703 15.96 -0.88 11.99
N GLU A 704 14.92 -0.05 12.08
CA GLU A 704 14.71 0.88 13.19
C GLU A 704 13.55 0.42 14.10
N PRO A 705 13.61 0.67 15.42
CA PRO A 705 14.69 1.34 16.13
C PRO A 705 15.95 0.47 16.26
N ARG A 706 17.10 1.13 16.50
CA ARG A 706 18.30 0.42 16.97
C ARG A 706 18.03 -0.16 18.36
N THR A 707 18.59 -1.34 18.63
CA THR A 707 18.43 -1.99 19.94
C THR A 707 19.08 -1.14 21.04
N LEU A 708 18.34 -0.91 22.12
CA LEU A 708 18.85 -0.13 23.25
C LEU A 708 19.65 -1.03 24.20
N PRO A 709 20.91 -0.67 24.54
CA PRO A 709 21.72 -1.44 25.48
C PRO A 709 21.17 -1.34 26.91
N PRO A 710 21.56 -2.27 27.81
CA PRO A 710 21.15 -2.23 29.20
C PRO A 710 21.75 -1.03 29.95
N PRO A 711 21.17 -0.63 31.10
CA PRO A 711 21.71 0.42 31.96
C PRO A 711 23.16 0.12 32.39
N THR A 712 23.97 1.16 32.54
CA THR A 712 25.34 1.04 33.06
C THR A 712 25.33 0.60 34.52
N ALA A 713 26.30 -0.24 34.92
CA ALA A 713 26.41 -0.68 36.30
C ALA A 713 26.51 0.50 37.27
N GLY A 714 25.67 0.49 38.31
CA GLY A 714 25.60 1.55 39.31
C GLY A 714 24.80 2.80 38.91
N SER A 715 24.22 2.87 37.71
CA SER A 715 23.40 4.04 37.31
C SER A 715 22.01 4.07 37.92
N THR A 716 21.48 2.92 38.36
CA THR A 716 20.23 2.81 39.10
C THR A 716 20.38 1.80 40.24
N LEU A 717 19.44 1.81 41.20
CA LEU A 717 19.41 0.88 42.34
C LEU A 717 19.38 -0.60 41.91
N TYR A 718 18.89 -0.88 40.70
CA TYR A 718 18.72 -2.23 40.15
C TYR A 718 19.51 -2.47 38.86
N ALA A 719 20.48 -1.61 38.56
CA ALA A 719 21.36 -1.75 37.41
C ALA A 719 22.09 -3.11 37.41
N PRO A 720 22.46 -3.63 36.23
CA PRO A 720 23.17 -4.89 36.12
C PRO A 720 24.52 -4.85 36.87
N PRO A 721 25.05 -6.01 37.28
CA PRO A 721 26.25 -6.10 38.11
C PRO A 721 27.52 -5.58 37.41
N PHE A 722 27.52 -5.50 36.07
CA PHE A 722 28.58 -4.93 35.27
C PHE A 722 28.02 -4.36 33.96
N SER A 723 28.70 -3.35 33.42
CA SER A 723 28.31 -2.70 32.16
C SER A 723 28.74 -3.54 30.95
N ILE A 724 27.94 -3.51 29.88
CA ILE A 724 28.27 -4.10 28.58
C ILE A 724 28.58 -2.96 27.62
N ASP A 725 29.66 -3.10 26.85
CA ASP A 725 29.99 -2.13 25.80
C ASP A 725 28.87 -2.07 24.75
N SER A 726 28.41 -0.86 24.44
CA SER A 726 27.25 -0.65 23.57
C SER A 726 27.52 -1.04 22.11
N SER A 727 28.76 -0.87 21.63
CA SER A 727 29.14 -1.29 20.28
C SER A 727 29.14 -2.82 20.18
N PHE A 728 29.75 -3.50 21.15
CA PHE A 728 29.74 -4.96 21.20
C PHE A 728 28.33 -5.55 21.33
N TYR A 729 27.47 -4.91 22.13
CA TYR A 729 26.08 -5.34 22.31
C TYR A 729 25.30 -5.34 20.99
N VAL A 730 25.43 -4.27 20.20
CA VAL A 730 24.74 -4.09 18.92
C VAL A 730 25.38 -4.93 17.81
N ASP A 731 26.70 -5.01 17.75
CA ASP A 731 27.43 -5.78 16.73
C ASP A 731 27.13 -7.28 16.84
N ALA A 732 27.00 -7.80 18.06
CA ALA A 732 26.59 -9.18 18.29
C ALA A 732 25.16 -9.48 17.77
N LEU A 733 24.34 -8.44 17.58
CA LEU A 733 22.97 -8.53 17.04
C LEU A 733 22.90 -8.23 15.54
N ASP A 734 24.03 -8.15 14.82
CA ASP A 734 24.02 -8.14 13.36
C ASP A 734 23.46 -9.49 12.85
N VAL A 735 22.51 -9.42 11.91
CA VAL A 735 21.82 -10.59 11.34
C VAL A 735 22.78 -11.64 10.75
N ARG A 736 23.95 -11.22 10.29
CA ARG A 736 24.98 -12.09 9.71
C ARG A 736 25.54 -13.04 10.76
N VAL A 737 25.63 -12.63 12.03
CA VAL A 737 26.20 -13.43 13.12
C VAL A 737 25.41 -14.73 13.35
N PRO A 738 24.10 -14.70 13.72
CA PRO A 738 23.34 -15.91 13.98
C PRO A 738 23.13 -16.77 12.72
N ILE A 739 22.96 -16.16 11.54
CA ILE A 739 22.81 -16.90 10.28
C ILE A 739 24.09 -17.69 9.97
N THR A 740 25.25 -17.03 10.02
CA THR A 740 26.53 -17.66 9.70
C THR A 740 26.83 -18.80 10.67
N ILE A 741 26.66 -18.57 11.98
CA ILE A 741 26.93 -19.61 12.99
C ILE A 741 25.94 -20.77 12.86
N ALA A 742 24.64 -20.51 12.63
CA ALA A 742 23.65 -21.57 12.45
C ALA A 742 23.92 -22.42 11.21
N CYS A 743 24.33 -21.81 10.09
CA CYS A 743 24.70 -22.52 8.87
C CYS A 743 25.94 -23.38 9.06
N ILE A 744 26.99 -22.82 9.67
CA ILE A 744 28.22 -23.55 10.01
C ILE A 744 27.90 -24.72 10.94
N TYR A 745 27.10 -24.50 11.98
CA TYR A 745 26.65 -25.53 12.90
C TYR A 745 25.92 -26.67 12.18
N ALA A 746 24.95 -26.36 11.32
CA ALA A 746 24.19 -27.36 10.57
C ALA A 746 25.11 -28.19 9.66
N ALA A 747 26.05 -27.55 8.96
CA ALA A 747 27.04 -28.21 8.10
C ALA A 747 28.00 -29.12 8.89
N ILE A 748 28.50 -28.65 10.04
CA ILE A 748 29.36 -29.43 10.93
C ILE A 748 28.60 -30.64 11.47
N VAL A 749 27.36 -30.48 11.94
CA VAL A 749 26.55 -31.58 12.47
C VAL A 749 26.25 -32.61 11.40
N ALA A 750 25.92 -32.19 10.17
CA ALA A 750 25.71 -33.11 9.05
C ALA A 750 26.99 -33.93 8.75
N SER A 751 28.13 -33.25 8.71
CA SER A 751 29.44 -33.87 8.47
C SER A 751 29.84 -34.84 9.57
N LEU A 752 29.71 -34.45 10.84
CA LEU A 752 30.04 -35.29 12.00
C LEU A 752 29.08 -36.46 12.18
N ASN A 753 27.80 -36.30 11.82
CA ASN A 753 26.85 -37.40 11.76
C ASN A 753 27.26 -38.42 10.69
N ALA A 754 27.68 -37.97 9.50
CA ALA A 754 28.19 -38.84 8.44
C ALA A 754 29.47 -39.57 8.88
N TYR A 755 30.39 -38.86 9.53
CA TYR A 755 31.60 -39.44 10.12
C TYR A 755 31.28 -40.52 11.16
N ASN A 756 30.41 -40.24 12.13
CA ASN A 756 29.99 -41.23 13.13
C ASN A 756 29.35 -42.45 12.49
N LYS A 757 28.51 -42.27 11.46
CA LYS A 757 27.93 -43.38 10.69
C LYS A 757 29.01 -44.23 10.01
N SER A 758 30.00 -43.58 9.38
CA SER A 758 31.12 -44.28 8.73
C SER A 758 32.02 -45.03 9.72
N ASN A 759 32.16 -44.51 10.95
CA ASN A 759 32.92 -45.14 12.03
C ASN A 759 32.08 -46.14 12.87
N GLY A 760 30.94 -46.60 12.35
CA GLY A 760 30.08 -47.60 13.01
C GLY A 760 29.43 -47.12 14.31
N ASN A 761 29.28 -45.80 14.50
CA ASN A 761 28.73 -45.16 15.70
C ASN A 761 29.49 -45.50 17.01
N LYS A 762 30.80 -45.74 16.91
CA LYS A 762 31.66 -45.93 18.08
C LYS A 762 31.89 -44.60 18.82
N PRO A 763 31.87 -44.58 20.17
CA PRO A 763 32.23 -43.39 20.94
C PRO A 763 33.65 -42.92 20.60
N TRP A 764 33.86 -41.60 20.57
CA TRP A 764 35.20 -41.05 20.34
C TRP A 764 36.10 -41.34 21.54
N TRP A 765 37.40 -41.46 21.30
CA TRP A 765 38.38 -41.79 22.35
C TRP A 765 38.34 -40.82 23.54
N ILE A 766 38.06 -39.54 23.29
CA ILE A 766 37.95 -38.52 24.34
C ILE A 766 36.74 -38.77 25.24
N SER A 767 35.64 -39.31 24.70
CA SER A 767 34.36 -39.48 25.40
C SER A 767 34.40 -40.55 26.49
N THR A 768 35.40 -41.44 26.46
CA THR A 768 35.63 -42.49 27.46
C THR A 768 36.55 -42.06 28.60
N THR A 769 37.07 -40.84 28.58
CA THR A 769 38.00 -40.34 29.61
C THR A 769 37.26 -39.78 30.83
N LYS A 770 37.88 -39.85 32.02
CA LYS A 770 37.36 -39.20 33.23
C LYS A 770 37.28 -37.67 33.09
N VAL A 771 38.19 -37.08 32.31
CA VAL A 771 38.20 -35.64 32.02
C VAL A 771 36.93 -35.25 31.27
N PHE A 772 36.54 -36.01 30.24
CA PHE A 772 35.31 -35.75 29.51
C PHE A 772 34.05 -35.96 30.36
N PHE A 773 34.04 -36.96 31.25
CA PHE A 773 32.94 -37.12 32.21
C PHE A 773 32.76 -35.88 33.10
N TRP A 774 33.84 -35.39 33.71
CA TRP A 774 33.80 -34.19 34.54
C TRP A 774 33.47 -32.93 33.74
N PHE A 775 33.92 -32.85 32.48
CA PHE A 775 33.49 -31.80 31.56
C PHE A 775 31.96 -31.81 31.34
N VAL A 776 31.36 -32.97 31.06
CA VAL A 776 29.90 -33.09 30.85
C VAL A 776 29.13 -32.73 32.13
N VAL A 777 29.64 -33.12 33.31
CA VAL A 777 29.04 -32.74 34.59
C VAL A 777 29.15 -31.24 34.80
N ALA A 778 30.35 -30.65 34.62
CA ALA A 778 30.57 -29.22 34.77
C ALA A 778 29.72 -28.39 33.80
N HIS A 779 29.59 -28.84 32.55
CA HIS A 779 28.73 -28.22 31.53
C HIS A 779 27.25 -28.20 31.94
N ASN A 780 26.71 -29.35 32.37
CA ASN A 780 25.31 -29.41 32.80
C ASN A 780 25.06 -28.60 34.08
N VAL A 781 26.00 -28.62 35.04
CA VAL A 781 25.90 -27.81 36.26
C VAL A 781 25.97 -26.33 35.92
N PHE A 782 26.89 -25.92 35.05
CA PHE A 782 27.01 -24.55 34.58
C PHE A 782 25.70 -24.08 33.93
N LEU A 783 25.15 -24.83 32.98
CA LEU A 783 23.88 -24.47 32.33
C LEU A 783 22.69 -24.46 33.30
N ALA A 784 22.66 -25.37 34.28
CA ALA A 784 21.62 -25.37 35.31
C ALA A 784 21.69 -24.12 36.21
N VAL A 785 22.89 -23.78 36.70
CA VAL A 785 23.13 -22.61 37.56
C VAL A 785 22.88 -21.32 36.77
N TYR A 786 23.39 -21.22 35.55
CA TYR A 786 23.19 -20.09 34.65
C TYR A 786 21.70 -19.87 34.35
N SER A 787 20.97 -20.95 34.03
CA SER A 787 19.53 -20.86 33.76
C SER A 787 18.75 -20.46 35.01
N GLY A 788 19.13 -20.98 36.18
CA GLY A 788 18.55 -20.56 37.46
C GLY A 788 18.82 -19.08 37.79
N TRP A 789 20.04 -18.60 37.55
CA TRP A 789 20.41 -17.20 37.73
C TRP A 789 19.63 -16.29 36.78
N THR A 790 19.50 -16.67 35.50
CA THR A 790 18.71 -15.94 34.51
C THR A 790 17.23 -15.91 34.88
N PHE A 791 16.68 -17.03 35.37
CA PHE A 791 15.30 -17.12 35.84
C PHE A 791 15.04 -16.18 37.02
N ILE A 792 15.89 -16.22 38.05
CA ILE A 792 15.78 -15.36 39.23
C ILE A 792 15.92 -13.88 38.85
N GLY A 793 16.90 -13.57 38.00
CA GLY A 793 17.12 -12.21 37.51
C GLY A 793 15.91 -11.65 36.77
N THR A 794 15.35 -12.42 35.85
CA THR A 794 14.16 -12.06 35.06
C THR A 794 12.90 -12.00 35.92
N TRP A 795 12.76 -12.90 36.90
CA TRP A 795 11.66 -12.89 37.87
C TRP A 795 11.65 -11.60 38.70
N ASN A 796 12.81 -11.22 39.23
CA ASN A 796 12.94 -10.01 40.04
C ASN A 796 12.63 -8.75 39.20
N ALA A 797 13.09 -8.72 37.94
CA ALA A 797 12.77 -7.64 37.00
C ALA A 797 11.27 -7.59 36.66
N LEU A 798 10.62 -8.75 36.47
CA LEU A 798 9.17 -8.84 36.25
C LEU A 798 8.38 -8.35 37.45
N GLN A 799 8.77 -8.74 38.67
CA GLN A 799 8.12 -8.29 39.91
C GLN A 799 8.19 -6.77 40.10
N ARG A 800 9.29 -6.14 39.67
CA ARG A 800 9.44 -4.68 39.72
C ARG A 800 8.66 -3.96 38.62
N THR A 801 8.38 -4.65 37.51
CA THR A 801 7.62 -4.11 36.37
C THR A 801 6.10 -4.15 36.61
N LEU A 802 5.62 -5.15 37.37
CA LEU A 802 4.20 -5.34 37.64
C LEU A 802 3.75 -4.53 38.87
N ASP A 803 2.81 -3.61 38.64
CA ASP A 803 2.31 -2.66 39.61
C ASP A 803 1.18 -3.26 40.50
N ASN A 804 1.35 -3.23 41.83
CA ASN A 804 0.46 -3.90 42.81
C ASN A 804 -0.62 -2.97 43.43
N GLY A 805 -0.97 -1.86 42.76
CA GLY A 805 -1.99 -0.90 43.24
C GLY A 805 -3.46 -1.40 43.29
N SER A 806 -4.36 -0.56 43.80
CA SER A 806 -5.78 -0.90 44.07
C SER A 806 -6.60 -1.37 42.85
N SER A 807 -7.65 -2.15 43.11
CA SER A 807 -8.32 -3.11 42.21
C SER A 807 -9.03 -2.58 40.95
N ALA A 808 -9.18 -1.26 40.77
CA ALA A 808 -9.81 -0.70 39.57
C ALA A 808 -8.80 -0.54 38.43
N GLY A 809 -9.00 -1.24 37.30
CA GLY A 809 -8.13 -1.14 36.11
C GLY A 809 -6.84 -2.00 36.16
N LEU A 810 -6.72 -2.92 37.12
CA LEU A 810 -5.54 -3.79 37.30
C LEU A 810 -5.13 -4.53 36.01
N LEU A 811 -6.11 -5.00 35.23
CA LEU A 811 -5.86 -5.72 33.98
C LEU A 811 -5.20 -4.82 32.93
N ALA A 812 -5.71 -3.60 32.71
CA ALA A 812 -5.14 -2.67 31.74
C ALA A 812 -3.73 -2.21 32.15
N ARG A 813 -3.48 -1.99 33.44
CA ARG A 813 -2.14 -1.68 33.98
C ARG A 813 -1.15 -2.81 33.73
N THR A 814 -1.59 -4.05 33.99
CA THR A 814 -0.77 -5.25 33.77
C THR A 814 -0.47 -5.46 32.29
N VAL A 815 -1.46 -5.28 31.42
CA VAL A 815 -1.29 -5.40 29.97
C VAL A 815 -0.35 -4.31 29.45
N ASP A 816 -0.50 -3.08 29.91
CA ASP A 816 0.42 -1.98 29.57
C ASP A 816 1.86 -2.30 30.02
N SER A 817 2.02 -2.75 31.28
CA SER A 817 3.14 -3.50 31.87
C SER A 817 3.97 -4.33 30.88
N LEU A 818 3.26 -5.21 30.20
CA LEU A 818 3.82 -6.34 29.44
C LEU A 818 3.90 -6.07 27.94
N CYS A 819 3.07 -5.15 27.43
CA CYS A 819 3.09 -4.70 26.04
C CYS A 819 4.13 -3.60 25.79
N LYS A 820 4.29 -2.67 26.73
CA LYS A 820 5.26 -1.57 26.60
C LYS A 820 6.38 -1.75 27.60
N ILE A 821 7.55 -2.12 27.08
CA ILE A 821 8.70 -2.52 27.88
C ILE A 821 9.71 -1.38 28.15
N HIS A 822 9.48 -0.17 27.61
CA HIS A 822 10.36 0.99 27.76
C HIS A 822 9.65 2.17 28.47
N GLY A 823 10.44 3.00 29.15
CA GLY A 823 9.99 4.15 29.93
C GLY A 823 9.80 3.86 31.43
N PRO A 824 9.24 4.80 32.20
CA PRO A 824 8.98 4.64 33.63
C PRO A 824 7.73 3.80 33.96
N SER A 825 7.62 3.39 35.23
CA SER A 825 6.43 2.69 35.76
C SER A 825 5.15 3.53 35.68
N GLY A 826 4.01 2.86 35.58
CA GLY A 826 2.69 3.47 35.63
C GLY A 826 1.97 3.43 34.29
N ILE A 827 0.64 3.22 34.32
CA ILE A 827 -0.17 3.09 33.10
C ILE A 827 -0.14 4.39 32.29
N GLY A 828 0.20 4.29 31.00
CA GLY A 828 0.30 5.46 30.11
C GLY A 828 1.61 6.25 30.19
N ASN A 829 2.55 5.83 31.06
CA ASN A 829 3.90 6.40 31.16
C ASN A 829 4.92 5.70 30.24
N ALA A 830 4.46 4.77 29.41
CA ALA A 830 5.30 4.05 28.49
C ALA A 830 5.87 4.96 27.39
N VAL A 831 7.12 4.68 27.01
CA VAL A 831 7.75 5.24 25.83
C VAL A 831 7.75 4.19 24.73
N ALA A 832 7.32 4.55 23.53
CA ALA A 832 7.24 3.64 22.39
C ALA A 832 7.90 4.26 21.15
N TYR A 833 8.44 3.42 20.27
CA TYR A 833 8.98 3.89 19.00
C TYR A 833 7.86 4.05 17.98
N ASN A 834 7.69 5.27 17.47
CA ASN A 834 6.75 5.53 16.39
C ASN A 834 7.47 5.39 15.04
N ALA A 835 7.17 4.29 14.35
CA ALA A 835 7.77 3.97 13.06
C ALA A 835 7.39 4.93 11.94
N SER A 836 6.28 5.67 12.06
CA SER A 836 5.81 6.64 11.05
C SER A 836 6.60 7.95 11.05
N VAL A 837 7.18 8.32 12.20
CA VAL A 837 8.01 9.53 12.36
C VAL A 837 9.46 9.23 12.73
N SER A 838 9.82 7.94 12.83
CA SER A 838 11.17 7.47 13.17
C SER A 838 11.74 8.04 14.48
N GLN A 839 10.90 8.17 15.50
CA GLN A 839 11.26 8.74 16.81
C GLN A 839 10.63 7.95 17.96
N TRP A 840 11.31 7.95 19.11
CA TRP A 840 10.67 7.54 20.36
C TRP A 840 9.72 8.63 20.82
N ILE A 841 8.54 8.24 21.31
CA ILE A 841 7.51 9.15 21.81
C ILE A 841 6.97 8.66 23.14
N SER A 842 6.60 9.59 24.00
CA SER A 842 5.80 9.32 25.20
C SER A 842 4.37 9.79 24.95
N GLN A 843 3.40 8.97 25.37
CA GLN A 843 1.98 9.34 25.32
C GLN A 843 1.59 10.32 26.43
N SER A 844 2.43 10.47 27.45
CA SER A 844 2.27 11.45 28.54
C SER A 844 3.50 12.36 28.63
N PRO A 845 3.71 13.27 27.66
CA PRO A 845 4.92 14.10 27.60
C PRO A 845 5.03 15.10 28.76
N ALA A 846 3.92 15.36 29.48
CA ALA A 846 3.90 16.18 30.69
C ALA A 846 4.60 15.52 31.89
N THR A 847 4.74 14.19 31.90
CA THR A 847 5.30 13.40 33.02
C THR A 847 6.54 12.59 32.63
N VAL A 848 6.75 12.30 31.34
CA VAL A 848 7.84 11.44 30.86
C VAL A 848 8.61 12.16 29.75
N LEU A 849 9.88 12.47 30.02
CA LEU A 849 10.78 13.17 29.11
C LEU A 849 11.81 12.21 28.49
N LEU A 850 12.10 12.39 27.21
CA LEU A 850 13.18 11.70 26.52
C LEU A 850 14.52 12.40 26.78
N THR A 851 15.62 11.68 26.58
CA THR A 851 16.97 12.26 26.60
C THR A 851 17.14 13.33 25.50
N ASP A 852 18.16 14.18 25.60
CA ASP A 852 18.46 15.22 24.59
C ASP A 852 18.68 14.66 23.17
N ALA A 853 19.01 13.37 23.05
CA ALA A 853 19.15 12.66 21.77
C ALA A 853 17.83 12.02 21.28
N GLY A 854 16.71 12.25 21.96
CA GLY A 854 15.41 11.68 21.62
C GLY A 854 15.28 10.18 21.91
N LEU A 855 16.12 9.63 22.79
CA LEU A 855 16.09 8.21 23.21
C LEU A 855 15.46 8.05 24.59
N PRO A 856 14.84 6.89 24.91
CA PRO A 856 14.45 6.55 26.27
C PRO A 856 15.67 6.59 27.20
N ASP A 857 15.51 7.11 28.41
CA ASP A 857 16.62 7.20 29.35
C ASP A 857 16.94 5.80 29.90
N ALA A 858 18.21 5.43 29.90
CA ALA A 858 18.67 4.15 30.45
C ALA A 858 18.54 4.10 31.99
N THR A 859 18.28 5.23 32.63
CA THR A 859 18.03 5.33 34.08
C THR A 859 16.56 5.23 34.46
N ASP A 860 15.63 5.21 33.49
CA ASP A 860 14.20 5.01 33.73
C ASP A 860 13.96 3.62 34.37
N VAL A 861 13.30 3.62 35.53
CA VAL A 861 12.97 2.42 36.30
C VAL A 861 11.47 2.10 36.20
N GLY A 862 11.13 0.82 36.32
CA GLY A 862 9.74 0.36 36.39
C GLY A 862 9.17 -0.28 35.12
N ARG A 863 9.92 -0.35 34.01
CA ARG A 863 9.57 -1.13 32.83
C ARG A 863 10.61 -2.18 32.49
N PHE A 864 10.15 -3.27 31.89
CA PHE A 864 10.89 -4.53 31.88
C PHE A 864 12.26 -4.45 31.18
N TRP A 865 12.40 -3.61 30.14
CA TRP A 865 13.63 -3.51 29.38
C TRP A 865 14.81 -3.09 30.27
N ASN A 866 14.69 -1.95 30.95
CA ASN A 866 15.73 -1.41 31.83
C ASN A 866 15.82 -2.16 33.16
N GLU A 867 14.70 -2.71 33.67
CA GLU A 867 14.68 -3.48 34.92
C GLU A 867 15.45 -4.80 34.86
N GLY A 868 15.75 -5.29 33.65
CA GLY A 868 16.68 -6.41 33.48
C GLY A 868 16.56 -7.17 32.16
N LEU A 869 15.49 -6.99 31.38
CA LEU A 869 15.28 -7.78 30.16
C LEU A 869 16.36 -7.49 29.10
N ALA A 870 16.83 -6.25 28.99
CA ALA A 870 17.93 -5.88 28.08
C ALA A 870 19.24 -6.64 28.39
N PHE A 871 19.50 -6.92 29.67
CA PHE A 871 20.69 -7.59 30.15
C PHE A 871 20.54 -9.12 30.13
N TYR A 872 19.55 -9.65 30.86
CA TYR A 872 19.32 -11.10 30.96
C TYR A 872 18.86 -11.70 29.63
N GLY A 873 18.08 -10.96 28.83
CA GLY A 873 17.65 -11.40 27.51
C GLY A 873 18.80 -11.52 26.52
N TRP A 874 19.77 -10.60 26.57
CA TRP A 874 20.96 -10.64 25.71
C TRP A 874 21.92 -11.76 26.09
N PHE A 875 22.17 -11.97 27.39
CA PHE A 875 22.93 -13.14 27.85
C PHE A 875 22.24 -14.45 27.46
N PHE A 876 20.91 -14.51 27.59
CA PHE A 876 20.12 -15.66 27.18
C PHE A 876 20.16 -15.89 25.66
N TYR A 877 20.25 -14.83 24.86
CA TYR A 877 20.57 -14.94 23.43
C TYR A 877 21.95 -15.56 23.21
N LEU A 878 22.99 -15.07 23.90
CA LEU A 878 24.34 -15.61 23.78
C LEU A 878 24.45 -17.08 24.20
N SER A 879 23.66 -17.51 25.19
CA SER A 879 23.66 -18.91 25.63
C SER A 879 23.25 -19.88 24.52
N LYS A 880 22.49 -19.45 23.51
CA LYS A 880 22.08 -20.31 22.38
C LYS A 880 23.25 -20.75 21.51
N PHE A 881 24.29 -19.92 21.43
CA PHE A 881 25.55 -20.32 20.78
C PHE A 881 26.32 -21.33 21.62
N TYR A 882 26.30 -21.20 22.95
CA TYR A 882 26.96 -22.14 23.86
C TYR A 882 26.25 -23.50 23.92
N GLU A 883 24.92 -23.53 23.84
CA GLU A 883 24.08 -24.73 23.85
C GLU A 883 24.40 -25.71 22.70
N VAL A 884 25.11 -25.27 21.64
CA VAL A 884 25.69 -26.14 20.59
C VAL A 884 26.60 -27.24 21.18
N LEU A 885 27.23 -27.00 22.32
CA LEU A 885 28.06 -27.98 23.01
C LEU A 885 27.28 -29.24 23.42
N ASP A 886 25.96 -29.16 23.66
CA ASP A 886 25.14 -30.34 23.92
C ASP A 886 25.11 -31.29 22.72
N THR A 887 25.06 -30.72 21.52
CA THR A 887 25.14 -31.48 20.26
C THR A 887 26.54 -32.08 20.09
N ALA A 888 27.58 -31.33 20.41
CA ALA A 888 28.96 -31.82 20.36
C ALA A 888 29.18 -33.00 21.33
N ILE A 889 28.62 -32.95 22.55
CA ILE A 889 28.70 -34.03 23.55
C ILE A 889 28.00 -35.30 23.04
N ILE A 890 26.85 -35.17 22.37
CA ILE A 890 26.12 -36.31 21.79
C ILE A 890 26.92 -36.96 20.66
N LEU A 891 27.45 -36.15 19.75
CA LEU A 891 28.29 -36.60 18.64
C LEU A 891 29.57 -37.27 19.14
N ALA A 892 30.22 -36.70 20.16
CA ALA A 892 31.43 -37.27 20.77
C ALA A 892 31.17 -38.65 21.42
N LYS A 893 29.97 -38.88 21.94
CA LYS A 893 29.53 -40.20 22.46
C LYS A 893 29.19 -41.21 21.35
N GLY A 894 29.47 -40.89 20.08
CA GLY A 894 29.21 -41.75 18.92
C GLY A 894 27.73 -41.82 18.54
N LYS A 895 26.88 -40.93 19.07
CA LYS A 895 25.44 -40.91 18.79
C LYS A 895 25.12 -39.92 17.68
N LYS A 896 24.11 -40.23 16.87
CA LYS A 896 23.58 -39.33 15.83
C LYS A 896 22.84 -38.17 16.50
N SER A 897 23.22 -36.93 16.17
CA SER A 897 22.39 -35.76 16.48
C SER A 897 21.12 -35.81 15.64
N SER A 898 19.97 -35.70 16.30
CA SER A 898 18.67 -35.79 15.62
C SER A 898 18.36 -34.52 14.83
N THR A 899 17.50 -34.63 13.81
CA THR A 899 16.95 -33.47 13.10
C THR A 899 16.24 -32.53 14.06
N LEU A 900 15.56 -33.07 15.08
CA LEU A 900 14.92 -32.27 16.13
C LEU A 900 15.91 -31.36 16.84
N GLN A 901 17.05 -31.90 17.27
CA GLN A 901 18.07 -31.15 17.99
C GLN A 901 18.79 -30.13 17.11
N THR A 902 19.07 -30.51 15.86
CA THR A 902 19.72 -29.62 14.88
C THR A 902 18.81 -28.44 14.52
N TYR A 903 17.54 -28.72 14.22
CA TYR A 903 16.52 -27.71 13.94
C TYR A 903 16.29 -26.78 15.15
N HIS A 904 16.22 -27.35 16.35
CA HIS A 904 16.02 -26.58 17.58
C HIS A 904 17.17 -25.60 17.85
N HIS A 905 18.44 -26.05 17.79
CA HIS A 905 19.56 -25.19 18.15
C HIS A 905 19.81 -24.10 17.10
N ALA A 906 19.67 -24.43 15.81
CA ALA A 906 19.80 -23.44 14.74
C ALA A 906 18.66 -22.41 14.77
N GLY A 907 17.41 -22.88 14.92
CA GLY A 907 16.25 -21.99 14.97
C GLY A 907 16.20 -21.14 16.25
N ALA A 908 16.61 -21.69 17.41
CA ALA A 908 16.66 -20.94 18.66
C ALA A 908 17.60 -19.72 18.59
N MET A 909 18.74 -19.81 17.89
CA MET A 909 19.64 -18.68 17.68
C MET A 909 18.95 -17.53 16.93
N MET A 910 18.24 -17.85 15.84
CA MET A 910 17.53 -16.87 15.01
C MET A 910 16.33 -16.26 15.74
N CYS A 911 15.58 -17.09 16.45
CA CYS A 911 14.40 -16.70 17.21
C CYS A 911 14.73 -15.76 18.37
N MET A 912 15.81 -16.06 19.10
CA MET A 912 16.30 -15.20 20.17
C MET A 912 16.91 -13.91 19.63
N TRP A 913 17.66 -13.98 18.52
CA TRP A 913 18.16 -12.80 17.83
C TRP A 913 17.01 -11.86 17.46
N ALA A 914 15.98 -12.35 16.77
CA ALA A 914 14.87 -11.51 16.32
C ALA A 914 14.15 -10.83 17.50
N GLY A 915 13.92 -11.56 18.60
CA GLY A 915 13.26 -11.02 19.79
C GLY A 915 14.05 -9.91 20.49
N ILE A 916 15.37 -10.06 20.63
CA ILE A 916 16.24 -9.05 21.27
C ILE A 916 16.53 -7.89 20.32
N ARG A 917 16.86 -8.17 19.05
CA ARG A 917 17.18 -7.16 18.03
C ARG A 917 16.04 -6.18 17.82
N TYR A 918 14.81 -6.66 17.75
CA TYR A 918 13.62 -5.83 17.55
C TYR A 918 12.90 -5.46 18.85
N MET A 919 13.47 -5.80 20.02
CA MET A 919 12.90 -5.47 21.33
C MET A 919 11.41 -5.87 21.41
N SER A 920 11.11 -7.08 20.95
CA SER A 920 9.74 -7.58 20.83
C SER A 920 9.19 -7.98 22.20
N PRO A 921 8.08 -7.38 22.70
CA PRO A 921 7.62 -7.59 24.06
C PRO A 921 7.49 -9.07 24.49
N PRO A 922 6.97 -10.01 23.67
CA PRO A 922 6.86 -11.42 24.06
C PRO A 922 8.19 -12.11 24.40
N ILE A 923 9.34 -11.53 24.06
CA ILE A 923 10.67 -12.14 24.29
C ILE A 923 10.93 -12.46 25.76
N TRP A 924 10.38 -11.67 26.70
CA TRP A 924 10.57 -11.92 28.12
C TRP A 924 9.99 -13.26 28.57
N MET A 925 8.86 -13.68 27.98
CA MET A 925 8.21 -14.94 28.31
C MET A 925 9.09 -16.11 27.91
N PHE A 926 9.76 -15.98 26.76
CA PHE A 926 10.75 -16.95 26.30
C PHE A 926 11.94 -17.01 27.26
N VAL A 927 12.51 -15.87 27.66
CA VAL A 927 13.66 -15.85 28.60
C VAL A 927 13.26 -16.44 29.95
N PHE A 928 12.13 -16.00 30.52
CA PHE A 928 11.66 -16.38 31.85
C PHE A 928 11.26 -17.86 31.93
N VAL A 929 10.32 -18.31 31.09
CA VAL A 929 9.80 -19.68 31.18
C VAL A 929 10.81 -20.70 30.67
N ASN A 930 11.57 -20.37 29.63
CA ASN A 930 12.60 -21.29 29.11
C ASN A 930 13.73 -21.49 30.12
N SER A 931 14.22 -20.42 30.76
CA SER A 931 15.29 -20.55 31.76
C SER A 931 14.86 -21.39 32.97
N ALA A 932 13.60 -21.30 33.41
CA ALA A 932 13.05 -22.18 34.45
C ALA A 932 13.10 -23.66 34.03
N ILE A 933 12.60 -23.96 32.82
CA ILE A 933 12.52 -25.33 32.32
C ILE A 933 13.92 -25.89 32.01
N HIS A 934 14.83 -25.06 31.49
CA HIS A 934 16.22 -25.44 31.25
C HIS A 934 16.96 -25.70 32.56
N ALA A 935 16.75 -24.90 33.61
CA ALA A 935 17.33 -25.17 34.93
C ALA A 935 16.92 -26.56 35.45
N LEU A 936 15.64 -26.91 35.34
CA LEU A 936 15.13 -28.22 35.73
C LEU A 936 15.67 -29.35 34.83
N MET A 937 15.76 -29.11 33.51
CA MET A 937 16.24 -30.10 32.54
C MET A 937 17.73 -30.42 32.74
N TYR A 938 18.60 -29.42 32.91
CA TYR A 938 20.02 -29.65 33.13
C TYR A 938 20.32 -30.19 34.54
N THR A 939 19.52 -29.82 35.55
CA THR A 939 19.57 -30.49 36.86
C THR A 939 19.23 -31.97 36.73
N TYR A 940 18.17 -32.30 35.97
CA TYR A 940 17.83 -33.68 35.64
C TYR A 940 18.99 -34.40 34.91
N TYR A 941 19.60 -33.78 33.91
CA TYR A 941 20.73 -34.38 33.19
C TYR A 941 21.94 -34.61 34.09
N THR A 942 22.25 -33.68 34.99
CA THR A 942 23.30 -33.82 36.00
C THR A 942 23.03 -35.03 36.92
N LEU A 943 21.82 -35.14 37.46
CA LEU A 943 21.42 -36.26 38.31
C LEU A 943 21.48 -37.61 37.56
N THR A 944 21.10 -37.63 36.28
CA THR A 944 21.24 -38.84 35.45
C THR A 944 22.69 -39.18 35.11
N ALA A 945 23.59 -38.19 35.01
CA ALA A 945 25.02 -38.44 34.82
C ALA A 945 25.64 -39.13 36.04
N PHE A 946 25.15 -38.81 37.25
CA PHE A 946 25.47 -39.52 38.50
C PHE A 946 24.66 -40.81 38.72
N SER A 947 23.88 -41.25 37.73
CA SER A 947 23.03 -42.45 37.81
C SER A 947 22.00 -42.45 38.96
N VAL A 948 21.57 -41.27 39.42
CA VAL A 948 20.52 -41.15 40.43
C VAL A 948 19.18 -41.63 39.84
N PRO A 949 18.44 -42.54 40.51
CA PRO A 949 17.20 -43.08 39.98
C PRO A 949 16.07 -42.06 40.06
N ILE A 950 15.63 -41.55 38.90
CA ILE A 950 14.55 -40.56 38.81
C ILE A 950 13.22 -41.22 38.41
N PRO A 951 12.12 -41.00 39.17
CA PRO A 951 10.79 -41.52 38.84
C PRO A 951 10.32 -41.17 37.43
N GLN A 952 9.63 -42.10 36.77
CA GLN A 952 9.10 -41.89 35.41
C GLN A 952 8.04 -40.77 35.36
N SER A 953 7.32 -40.53 36.45
CA SER A 953 6.40 -39.40 36.58
C SER A 953 7.12 -38.06 36.44
N LEU A 954 8.31 -37.91 37.04
CA LEU A 954 9.10 -36.68 36.94
C LEU A 954 9.65 -36.49 35.52
N LYS A 955 10.11 -37.56 34.86
CA LYS A 955 10.54 -37.53 33.45
C LYS A 955 9.41 -37.10 32.52
N ARG A 956 8.21 -37.68 32.71
CA ARG A 956 7.02 -37.32 31.96
C ARG A 956 6.62 -35.86 32.22
N SER A 957 6.68 -35.41 33.47
CA SER A 957 6.32 -34.04 33.85
C SER A 957 7.24 -33.01 33.20
N LEU A 958 8.56 -33.28 33.12
CA LEU A 958 9.51 -32.40 32.43
C LEU A 958 9.16 -32.22 30.95
N THR A 959 8.90 -33.31 30.22
CA THR A 959 8.52 -33.23 28.80
C THR A 959 7.14 -32.59 28.61
N THR A 960 6.19 -32.82 29.53
CA THR A 960 4.90 -32.13 29.53
C THR A 960 5.07 -30.62 29.72
N MET A 961 5.91 -30.18 30.66
CA MET A 961 6.20 -28.77 30.89
C MET A 961 6.82 -28.10 29.66
N GLN A 962 7.72 -28.78 28.95
CA GLN A 962 8.29 -28.29 27.69
C GLN A 962 7.24 -28.12 26.57
N ILE A 963 6.33 -29.08 26.42
CA ILE A 963 5.24 -28.97 25.42
C ILE A 963 4.29 -27.82 25.78
N ILE A 964 3.92 -27.71 27.05
CA ILE A 964 3.06 -26.63 27.54
C ILE A 964 3.74 -25.28 27.30
N GLN A 965 5.05 -25.16 27.57
CA GLN A 965 5.81 -23.96 27.28
C GLN A 965 5.72 -23.56 25.81
N PHE A 966 5.84 -24.50 24.87
CA PHE A 966 5.77 -24.15 23.44
C PHE A 966 4.37 -23.73 23.00
N LEU A 967 3.33 -24.44 23.43
CA LEU A 967 1.95 -24.10 23.11
C LEU A 967 1.53 -22.76 23.70
N PHE A 968 1.81 -22.57 25.00
CA PHE A 968 1.48 -21.33 25.70
C PHE A 968 2.33 -20.17 25.20
N GLY A 969 3.64 -20.37 25.02
CA GLY A 969 4.55 -19.35 24.54
C GLY A 969 4.23 -18.87 23.13
N ALA A 970 3.93 -19.78 22.19
CA ALA A 970 3.55 -19.41 20.83
C ALA A 970 2.18 -18.70 20.78
N SER A 971 1.19 -19.21 21.52
CA SER A 971 -0.14 -18.59 21.57
C SER A 971 -0.09 -17.21 22.25
N TYR A 972 0.69 -17.08 23.32
CA TYR A 972 0.91 -15.81 24.03
C TYR A 972 1.62 -14.80 23.14
N ALA A 973 2.67 -15.19 22.43
CA ALA A 973 3.36 -14.32 21.49
C ALA A 973 2.43 -13.83 20.37
N ALA A 974 1.66 -14.74 19.75
CA ALA A 974 0.69 -14.40 18.73
C ALA A 974 -0.38 -13.42 19.25
N LEU A 975 -0.86 -13.62 20.48
CA LEU A 975 -1.88 -12.77 21.10
C LEU A 975 -1.44 -11.30 21.19
N HIS A 976 -0.14 -10.99 21.33
CA HIS A 976 0.32 -9.59 21.40
C HIS A 976 0.04 -8.84 20.10
N SER A 977 0.02 -9.52 18.95
CA SER A 977 -0.37 -8.88 17.70
C SER A 977 -1.84 -8.46 17.68
N PHE A 978 -2.69 -9.06 18.51
CA PHE A 978 -4.14 -8.82 18.49
C PHE A 978 -4.66 -8.04 19.71
N VAL A 979 -3.80 -7.62 20.63
CA VAL A 979 -4.20 -6.90 21.84
C VAL A 979 -4.01 -5.39 21.66
N SER A 980 -5.05 -4.63 21.99
CA SER A 980 -5.01 -3.19 22.23
C SER A 980 -5.67 -2.86 23.56
N TYR A 981 -5.36 -1.73 24.17
CA TYR A 981 -5.92 -1.36 25.48
C TYR A 981 -5.95 0.15 25.66
N THR A 982 -6.80 0.63 26.56
CA THR A 982 -6.94 2.06 26.84
C THR A 982 -6.05 2.50 27.99
N ILE A 983 -5.34 3.62 27.81
CA ILE A 983 -4.50 4.27 28.81
C ILE A 983 -5.06 5.66 29.15
N PRO A 984 -5.03 6.06 30.43
CA PRO A 984 -5.31 7.44 30.82
C PRO A 984 -4.10 8.33 30.51
N VAL A 985 -4.31 9.45 29.84
CA VAL A 985 -3.32 10.47 29.52
C VAL A 985 -3.73 11.76 30.21
N GLN A 986 -2.82 12.38 30.96
CA GLN A 986 -3.07 13.68 31.63
C GLN A 986 -2.81 14.81 30.64
N VAL A 987 -3.86 15.54 30.29
CA VAL A 987 -3.80 16.68 29.39
C VAL A 987 -3.99 17.96 30.23
N PRO A 988 -3.10 18.96 30.13
CA PRO A 988 -3.25 20.20 30.89
C PRO A 988 -4.48 20.99 30.44
N ASP A 989 -5.26 21.50 31.39
CA ASP A 989 -6.33 22.46 31.13
C ASP A 989 -5.69 23.79 30.77
N VAL A 990 -5.74 24.11 29.49
CA VAL A 990 -5.10 25.25 28.83
C VAL A 990 -5.45 26.57 29.52
N LYS A 991 -6.62 26.68 30.13
CA LYS A 991 -7.10 27.94 30.75
C LYS A 991 -6.45 28.23 32.10
N SER A 992 -6.35 27.22 32.97
CA SER A 992 -5.70 27.33 34.28
C SER A 992 -4.17 27.50 34.16
N SER A 993 -3.58 26.82 33.17
CA SER A 993 -2.16 26.89 32.81
C SER A 993 -1.73 28.31 32.44
N PHE A 994 -2.58 29.02 31.69
CA PHE A 994 -2.35 30.40 31.26
C PHE A 994 -2.51 31.42 32.41
N GLU A 995 -3.50 31.23 33.28
CA GLU A 995 -3.76 32.10 34.45
C GLU A 995 -2.66 31.96 35.51
N ALA A 996 -2.22 30.74 35.79
CA ALA A 996 -1.10 30.42 36.66
C ALA A 996 0.20 31.10 36.19
N ALA A 997 0.54 30.91 34.91
CA ALA A 997 1.73 31.50 34.29
C ALA A 997 1.70 33.03 34.27
N SER A 998 0.54 33.64 34.04
CA SER A 998 0.36 35.10 34.09
C SER A 998 0.53 35.70 35.48
N SER A 999 0.06 35.01 36.54
CA SER A 999 0.17 35.50 37.92
C SER A 999 1.62 35.51 38.44
N VAL A 1000 2.42 34.52 38.01
CA VAL A 1000 3.85 34.41 38.36
C VAL A 1000 4.69 35.40 37.56
N ALA A 1001 4.38 35.59 36.28
CA ALA A 1001 5.03 36.62 35.46
C ALA A 1001 4.83 38.03 36.04
N SER A 1002 3.71 38.28 36.72
CA SER A 1002 3.37 39.58 37.30
C SER A 1002 4.07 39.86 38.65
N SER A 1003 4.30 38.84 39.48
CA SER A 1003 4.89 39.00 40.82
C SER A 1003 6.42 39.10 40.82
N VAL A 1004 7.08 38.51 39.81
CA VAL A 1004 8.55 38.49 39.68
C VAL A 1004 9.10 39.81 39.12
N VAL A 1005 8.27 40.61 38.45
CA VAL A 1005 8.68 41.90 37.84
C VAL A 1005 8.79 43.04 38.86
N SER A 1006 8.26 42.89 40.08
CA SER A 1006 8.21 43.98 41.08
C SER A 1006 9.39 44.01 42.07
N SER A 1007 10.30 43.03 42.06
CA SER A 1007 11.46 43.01 42.96
C SER A 1007 12.77 42.78 42.22
N ALA A 1008 13.16 43.78 41.42
CA ALA A 1008 14.50 43.83 40.85
C ALA A 1008 15.57 43.91 41.96
N ALA A 1009 16.51 42.95 41.96
CA ALA A 1009 17.96 43.16 42.15
C ALA A 1009 18.66 41.88 42.65
N VAL A 1010 18.88 40.87 41.80
CA VAL A 1010 20.03 39.97 41.95
C VAL A 1010 20.47 39.48 40.56
N THR A 1011 21.77 39.63 40.29
CA THR A 1011 22.50 39.16 39.11
C THR A 1011 22.46 37.63 39.04
N ALA A 1012 21.42 37.06 38.43
CA ALA A 1012 21.39 35.66 38.02
C ALA A 1012 21.08 35.61 36.53
N THR A 1013 21.95 34.97 35.74
CA THR A 1013 21.70 34.67 34.33
C THR A 1013 20.33 34.00 34.18
N ALA A 1014 19.54 34.40 33.18
CA ALA A 1014 18.18 33.89 32.94
C ALA A 1014 18.08 32.34 32.95
N ALA A 1015 19.16 31.64 32.59
CA ALA A 1015 19.27 30.18 32.67
C ALA A 1015 19.21 29.60 34.10
N GLY A 1016 19.76 30.31 35.10
CA GLY A 1016 19.79 29.88 36.50
C GLY A 1016 18.43 30.01 37.19
N LEU A 1017 17.69 31.08 36.88
CA LEU A 1017 16.32 31.27 37.36
C LEU A 1017 15.35 30.27 36.73
N GLY A 1018 15.53 29.98 35.42
CA GLY A 1018 14.77 28.95 34.71
C GLY A 1018 14.96 27.56 35.30
N ASN A 1019 16.19 27.17 35.63
CA ASN A 1019 16.48 25.87 36.25
C ASN A 1019 15.94 25.78 37.69
N MET A 1020 16.00 26.86 38.47
CA MET A 1020 15.46 26.89 39.83
C MET A 1020 13.93 26.80 39.84
N LEU A 1021 13.23 27.53 38.95
CA LEU A 1021 11.78 27.39 38.75
C LEU A 1021 11.41 25.97 38.29
N LYS A 1022 12.17 25.38 37.36
CA LYS A 1022 11.98 23.99 36.91
C LYS A 1022 12.07 23.01 38.09
N LYS A 1023 13.11 23.11 38.91
CA LYS A 1023 13.33 22.23 40.08
C LYS A 1023 12.19 22.29 41.09
N TYR A 1024 11.68 23.50 41.38
CA TYR A 1024 10.57 23.69 42.31
C TYR A 1024 9.21 23.29 41.73
N LEU A 1025 8.97 23.52 40.44
CA LEU A 1025 7.79 23.01 39.73
C LEU A 1025 7.75 21.48 39.72
N PHE A 1026 8.90 20.82 39.54
CA PHE A 1026 9.00 19.37 39.64
C PHE A 1026 8.72 18.85 41.06
N ARG A 1027 9.26 19.46 42.12
CA ARG A 1027 8.90 19.07 43.51
C ARG A 1027 7.43 19.34 43.85
N ALA A 1028 6.88 20.45 43.37
CA ALA A 1028 5.48 20.83 43.57
C ALA A 1028 4.50 19.87 42.89
N ALA A 1029 4.91 19.25 41.78
CA ALA A 1029 4.15 18.23 41.06
C ALA A 1029 4.31 16.81 41.64
N GLY A 1030 5.06 16.63 42.75
CA GLY A 1030 5.32 15.32 43.34
C GLY A 1030 6.44 14.51 42.65
N GLU A 1031 7.18 15.14 41.74
CA GLU A 1031 8.24 14.53 40.93
C GLU A 1031 9.63 14.70 41.59
N ASP A 1032 9.82 14.09 42.77
CA ASP A 1032 11.04 14.24 43.59
C ASP A 1032 12.33 13.74 42.89
N GLY A 1033 12.21 12.81 41.93
CA GLY A 1033 13.32 12.32 41.12
C GLY A 1033 13.85 13.35 40.12
N LEU A 1034 12.95 14.05 39.41
CA LEU A 1034 13.29 15.11 38.44
C LEU A 1034 13.89 16.33 39.14
N ALA A 1035 13.45 16.64 40.35
CA ALA A 1035 14.05 17.69 41.17
C ALA A 1035 15.49 17.39 41.59
N GLY A 1036 15.86 16.11 41.75
CA GLY A 1036 17.22 15.69 42.10
C GLY A 1036 18.25 15.99 41.01
N ASN A 1037 17.83 16.02 39.75
CA ASN A 1037 18.71 16.14 38.58
C ASN A 1037 18.96 17.57 38.11
N VAL A 1038 18.31 18.57 38.74
CA VAL A 1038 18.56 19.98 38.45
C VAL A 1038 19.62 20.54 39.41
N ILE A 1039 20.83 20.82 38.90
CA ILE A 1039 21.92 21.42 39.68
C ILE A 1039 21.61 22.91 39.86
N ALA A 1040 21.11 23.27 41.04
CA ALA A 1040 20.99 24.67 41.46
C ALA A 1040 22.00 24.92 42.57
N THR A 1041 22.92 25.87 42.38
CA THR A 1041 23.74 26.42 43.47
C THR A 1041 22.81 27.16 44.43
N GLU A 1042 22.63 26.59 45.61
CA GLU A 1042 21.74 27.12 46.63
C GLU A 1042 22.22 28.49 47.13
N SER A 1043 21.34 29.49 47.08
CA SER A 1043 21.44 30.67 47.94
C SER A 1043 20.10 30.91 48.65
N THR A 1044 20.18 31.14 49.95
CA THR A 1044 19.12 30.87 50.93
C THR A 1044 18.05 31.97 51.04
N SER A 1045 17.93 32.89 50.08
CA SER A 1045 17.10 34.10 50.21
C SER A 1045 15.83 34.18 49.35
N GLN A 1046 15.44 33.11 48.64
CA GLN A 1046 14.28 33.15 47.71
C GLN A 1046 13.16 32.14 48.03
N ILE A 1047 13.09 31.64 49.26
CA ILE A 1047 12.24 30.50 49.67
C ILE A 1047 10.73 30.85 49.81
N ASN A 1048 10.35 32.13 49.80
CA ASN A 1048 8.95 32.52 50.12
C ASN A 1048 8.01 32.69 48.92
N ALA A 1049 8.48 32.69 47.66
CA ALA A 1049 7.63 32.92 46.49
C ALA A 1049 7.10 31.63 45.83
N ALA A 1050 7.79 30.50 46.00
CA ALA A 1050 7.49 29.27 45.28
C ALA A 1050 6.38 28.40 45.91
N SER A 1051 5.98 28.66 47.16
CA SER A 1051 4.91 27.92 47.83
C SER A 1051 3.50 28.31 47.35
N GLN A 1052 3.36 29.31 46.48
CA GLN A 1052 2.07 29.76 45.94
C GLN A 1052 1.70 29.17 44.58
N VAL A 1053 2.61 28.46 43.87
CA VAL A 1053 2.39 28.03 42.47
C VAL A 1053 1.91 26.58 42.34
N SER A 1054 2.08 25.74 43.36
CA SER A 1054 1.78 24.30 43.32
C SER A 1054 0.31 23.92 43.15
N GLY A 1055 -0.61 24.89 43.04
CA GLY A 1055 -2.07 24.65 42.96
C GLY A 1055 -2.77 25.20 41.71
N ALA A 1056 -2.04 25.76 40.73
CA ALA A 1056 -2.66 26.60 39.71
C ALA A 1056 -2.82 25.97 38.31
N VAL A 1057 -2.16 24.84 38.00
CA VAL A 1057 -2.37 24.10 36.73
C VAL A 1057 -3.28 22.90 36.98
N GLN A 1058 -4.50 22.97 36.44
CA GLN A 1058 -5.45 21.86 36.45
C GLN A 1058 -5.19 20.95 35.23
N TYR A 1059 -5.27 19.64 35.43
CA TYR A 1059 -5.14 18.63 34.37
C TYR A 1059 -6.43 17.83 34.31
N HIS A 1060 -6.87 17.46 33.11
CA HIS A 1060 -7.95 16.49 32.92
C HIS A 1060 -7.42 15.22 32.25
N THR A 1061 -8.07 14.10 32.56
CA THR A 1061 -7.64 12.78 32.08
C THR A 1061 -8.44 12.38 30.84
N GLU A 1062 -7.75 12.13 29.74
CA GLU A 1062 -8.32 11.56 28.51
C GLU A 1062 -7.91 10.09 28.35
N TYR A 1063 -8.71 9.27 27.67
CA TYR A 1063 -8.41 7.85 27.48
C TYR A 1063 -8.07 7.57 26.01
N HIS A 1064 -6.85 7.11 25.75
CA HIS A 1064 -6.37 6.74 24.41
C HIS A 1064 -6.25 5.23 24.27
N THR A 1065 -6.69 4.67 23.14
CA THR A 1065 -6.46 3.25 22.81
C THR A 1065 -5.11 3.09 22.13
N VAL A 1066 -4.25 2.23 22.66
CA VAL A 1066 -2.91 1.92 22.10
C VAL A 1066 -2.78 0.43 21.76
N PRO A 1067 -2.10 0.07 20.64
CA PRO A 1067 -1.81 -1.33 20.32
C PRO A 1067 -0.68 -1.87 21.20
N CYS A 1068 -0.65 -3.18 21.41
CA CYS A 1068 0.41 -3.83 22.19
C CYS A 1068 1.77 -3.85 21.44
N ILE A 1069 1.75 -3.86 20.11
CA ILE A 1069 2.93 -3.89 19.24
C ILE A 1069 3.02 -2.60 18.41
N ASP A 1070 4.21 -2.01 18.37
CA ASP A 1070 4.45 -0.68 17.80
C ASP A 1070 5.17 -0.71 16.44
N THR A 1071 5.95 -1.75 16.16
CA THR A 1071 6.84 -1.78 14.99
C THR A 1071 6.76 -3.06 14.20
N SER A 1072 7.08 -2.99 12.91
CA SER A 1072 7.16 -4.17 12.04
C SER A 1072 8.24 -5.16 12.45
N GLY A 1073 9.33 -4.69 13.06
CA GLY A 1073 10.35 -5.54 13.65
C GLY A 1073 9.83 -6.40 14.79
N GLN A 1074 9.04 -5.81 15.70
CA GLN A 1074 8.43 -6.53 16.82
C GLN A 1074 7.45 -7.61 16.33
N THR A 1075 6.62 -7.29 15.34
CA THR A 1075 5.70 -8.25 14.71
C THR A 1075 6.44 -9.34 13.93
N PHE A 1076 7.49 -9.00 13.17
CA PHE A 1076 8.34 -10.00 12.52
C PHE A 1076 8.93 -10.98 13.54
N ALA A 1077 9.46 -10.49 14.65
CA ALA A 1077 10.00 -11.34 15.71
C ALA A 1077 8.94 -12.29 16.29
N ILE A 1078 7.69 -11.84 16.45
CA ILE A 1078 6.57 -12.68 16.93
C ILE A 1078 6.29 -13.80 15.93
N TRP A 1079 6.01 -13.45 14.68
CA TRP A 1079 5.57 -14.44 13.70
C TRP A 1079 6.70 -15.38 13.26
N PHE A 1080 7.94 -14.89 13.22
CA PHE A 1080 9.11 -15.74 13.03
C PHE A 1080 9.21 -16.80 14.15
N ASN A 1081 9.01 -16.40 15.41
CA ASN A 1081 8.98 -17.32 16.55
C ASN A 1081 7.81 -18.31 16.48
N VAL A 1082 6.60 -17.86 16.15
CA VAL A 1082 5.39 -18.70 16.05
C VAL A 1082 5.57 -19.75 14.95
N LEU A 1083 6.02 -19.34 13.75
CA LEU A 1083 6.25 -20.23 12.61
C LEU A 1083 7.37 -21.24 12.90
N TYR A 1084 8.43 -20.84 13.61
CA TYR A 1084 9.49 -21.75 14.04
C TYR A 1084 8.99 -22.80 15.04
N LEU A 1085 8.19 -22.39 16.03
CA LEU A 1085 7.73 -23.25 17.11
C LEU A 1085 6.66 -24.25 16.68
N ALA A 1086 5.88 -23.96 15.63
CA ALA A 1086 4.84 -24.85 15.12
C ALA A 1086 5.35 -26.26 14.76
N PRO A 1087 6.34 -26.45 13.85
CA PRO A 1087 6.88 -27.77 13.54
C PRO A 1087 7.61 -28.39 14.74
N LEU A 1088 8.27 -27.59 15.59
CA LEU A 1088 8.94 -28.09 16.79
C LEU A 1088 7.94 -28.70 17.79
N THR A 1089 6.81 -28.03 18.01
CA THR A 1089 5.74 -28.49 18.90
C THR A 1089 5.15 -29.80 18.40
N VAL A 1090 4.91 -29.92 17.08
CA VAL A 1090 4.45 -31.17 16.46
C VAL A 1090 5.43 -32.31 16.72
N LEU A 1091 6.74 -32.06 16.56
CA LEU A 1091 7.77 -33.09 16.81
C LEU A 1091 7.81 -33.52 18.29
N PHE A 1092 7.68 -32.60 19.23
CA PHE A 1092 7.67 -32.90 20.66
C PHE A 1092 6.38 -33.63 21.11
N VAL A 1093 5.21 -33.21 20.62
CA VAL A 1093 3.93 -33.91 20.86
C VAL A 1093 3.99 -35.33 20.30
N ARG A 1094 4.50 -35.50 19.09
CA ARG A 1094 4.72 -36.82 18.46
C ARG A 1094 5.66 -37.69 19.30
N PHE A 1095 6.76 -37.12 19.80
CA PHE A 1095 7.68 -37.81 20.71
C PHE A 1095 6.99 -38.21 22.02
N PHE A 1096 6.18 -37.34 22.62
CA PHE A 1096 5.48 -37.60 23.87
C PHE A 1096 4.44 -38.72 23.74
N ILE A 1097 3.62 -38.69 22.68
CA ILE A 1097 2.63 -39.74 22.39
C ILE A 1097 3.32 -41.11 22.26
N ARG A 1098 4.44 -41.14 21.52
CA ARG A 1098 5.20 -42.38 21.27
C ARG A 1098 5.90 -42.90 22.54
N SER A 1099 6.48 -42.01 23.34
CA SER A 1099 7.29 -42.36 24.51
C SER A 1099 6.48 -42.68 25.76
N TYR A 1100 5.32 -42.05 25.95
CA TYR A 1100 4.53 -42.15 27.19
C TYR A 1100 3.11 -42.70 26.99
N LEU A 1101 2.37 -42.29 25.96
CA LEU A 1101 0.97 -42.73 25.79
C LEU A 1101 0.85 -44.13 25.17
N ARG A 1102 1.55 -44.41 24.06
CA ARG A 1102 1.53 -45.75 23.43
C ARG A 1102 2.16 -46.85 24.29
N ARG A 1103 3.09 -46.50 25.20
CA ARG A 1103 3.63 -47.45 26.19
C ARG A 1103 2.68 -47.75 27.36
N THR A 1104 1.75 -46.83 27.66
CA THR A 1104 0.74 -47.05 28.72
C THR A 1104 -0.36 -47.98 28.23
N ALA A 1105 -0.72 -47.92 26.94
CA ALA A 1105 -1.63 -48.88 26.29
C ALA A 1105 -1.06 -50.30 26.20
N GLN A 1106 0.27 -50.47 26.20
CA GLN A 1106 0.92 -51.79 26.24
C GLN A 1106 1.10 -52.35 27.67
N LYS A 1107 0.86 -51.55 28.72
CA LYS A 1107 1.01 -51.99 30.12
C LYS A 1107 -0.27 -52.55 30.76
N THR A 1108 -1.43 -52.42 30.11
CA THR A 1108 -2.69 -53.05 30.55
C THR A 1108 -2.85 -54.49 30.05
N GLY A 1109 -1.86 -55.05 29.34
CA GLY A 1109 -1.85 -56.44 28.91
C GLY A 1109 -0.52 -57.13 29.20
N LYS A 1110 -0.53 -57.99 30.24
CA LYS A 1110 0.45 -59.05 30.56
C LYS A 1110 1.85 -58.64 31.06
N GLY A 1111 2.10 -59.00 32.32
CA GLY A 1111 3.22 -59.89 32.69
C GLY A 1111 4.61 -59.27 32.90
N ALA A 1112 5.08 -59.34 34.15
CA ALA A 1112 6.42 -58.97 34.58
C ALA A 1112 7.54 -59.80 33.92
N ARG A 1113 8.60 -59.14 33.40
CA ARG A 1113 10.00 -59.61 33.53
C ARG A 1113 11.05 -58.57 33.11
N SER A 1114 12.14 -58.58 33.87
CA SER A 1114 13.48 -57.99 33.67
C SER A 1114 13.66 -56.47 33.84
N LYS A 1115 14.10 -56.10 35.05
CA LYS A 1115 14.79 -54.85 35.38
C LYS A 1115 16.24 -54.95 34.86
N HIS A 1116 16.58 -54.10 33.90
CA HIS A 1116 17.91 -53.63 33.46
C HIS A 1116 17.88 -53.52 31.92
N VAL A 1117 18.42 -52.43 31.38
CA VAL A 1117 18.35 -52.03 29.96
C VAL A 1117 17.05 -51.33 29.55
N THR A 1118 16.76 -50.15 30.12
CA THR A 1118 15.58 -49.35 29.67
C THR A 1118 15.86 -47.84 29.49
N ALA A 1119 17.13 -47.45 29.32
CA ALA A 1119 17.48 -46.07 28.95
C ALA A 1119 18.03 -45.99 27.52
N GLU A 1120 18.84 -46.95 27.07
CA GLU A 1120 19.47 -46.91 25.75
C GLU A 1120 18.53 -47.33 24.60
N LYS A 1121 17.60 -48.25 24.87
CA LYS A 1121 16.67 -48.80 23.87
C LYS A 1121 15.55 -47.81 23.50
N ALA A 1122 15.18 -46.92 24.43
CA ALA A 1122 14.14 -45.90 24.19
C ALA A 1122 14.59 -44.81 23.18
N GLY A 1123 15.89 -44.47 23.15
CA GLY A 1123 16.44 -43.55 22.15
C GLY A 1123 16.63 -44.20 20.78
N LYS A 1124 17.09 -45.46 20.73
CA LYS A 1124 17.28 -46.21 19.48
C LYS A 1124 15.96 -46.48 18.73
N ASP A 1125 14.87 -46.74 19.45
CA ASP A 1125 13.56 -47.01 18.82
C ASP A 1125 12.82 -45.73 18.37
N ALA A 1126 13.19 -44.56 18.90
CA ALA A 1126 12.70 -43.26 18.43
C ALA A 1126 13.38 -42.82 17.12
N LEU A 1127 14.68 -43.10 16.98
CA LEU A 1127 15.47 -42.81 15.76
C LEU A 1127 15.05 -43.69 14.56
N LYS A 1128 14.82 -45.00 14.77
CA LYS A 1128 14.44 -45.92 13.68
C LYS A 1128 13.07 -45.63 13.06
N GLY A 1129 12.18 -44.95 13.78
CA GLY A 1129 10.84 -44.64 13.27
C GLY A 1129 10.70 -43.30 12.57
N LEU A 1130 11.75 -42.46 12.54
CA LEU A 1130 11.79 -41.22 11.77
C LEU A 1130 12.52 -41.42 10.43
N GLU A 1131 13.37 -42.44 10.31
CA GLU A 1131 14.07 -42.80 9.07
C GLU A 1131 13.17 -43.40 7.97
N ARG A 1132 11.97 -43.92 8.32
CA ARG A 1132 11.08 -44.58 7.35
C ARG A 1132 10.13 -43.65 6.59
N GLU A 1133 9.91 -42.42 7.05
CA GLU A 1133 8.94 -41.49 6.42
C GLU A 1133 9.61 -40.36 5.63
N ALA A 1134 10.93 -40.16 5.72
CA ALA A 1134 11.66 -39.18 4.89
C ALA A 1134 12.01 -39.71 3.48
N TYR A 1135 11.74 -40.98 3.18
CA TYR A 1135 12.04 -41.62 1.89
C TYR A 1135 10.80 -41.92 1.03
N GLN A 1136 9.60 -41.51 1.43
CA GLN A 1136 8.36 -41.81 0.68
C GLN A 1136 7.72 -40.61 -0.06
N ASN A 1137 8.29 -39.40 0.01
CA ASN A 1137 7.77 -38.22 -0.71
C ASN A 1137 8.67 -37.71 -1.85
N GLY A 1138 9.40 -38.61 -2.53
CA GLY A 1138 10.18 -38.24 -3.71
C GLY A 1138 10.27 -39.39 -4.70
N GLY A 1139 9.42 -39.38 -5.73
CA GLY A 1139 9.60 -40.20 -6.92
C GLY A 1139 8.30 -40.59 -7.62
N ALA A 1140 7.93 -39.83 -8.66
CA ALA A 1140 7.11 -40.34 -9.75
C ALA A 1140 7.64 -39.85 -11.10
N ASN A 1141 8.03 -40.82 -11.92
CA ASN A 1141 8.09 -40.87 -13.39
C ASN A 1141 9.29 -40.26 -14.13
N GLY A 1142 10.22 -41.15 -14.49
CA GLY A 1142 10.92 -41.15 -15.76
C GLY A 1142 10.99 -42.59 -16.29
N TYR A 1143 10.17 -42.91 -17.30
CA TYR A 1143 10.29 -44.13 -18.11
C TYR A 1143 11.38 -43.92 -19.17
N THR A 1144 12.26 -44.90 -19.38
CA THR A 1144 12.45 -45.59 -20.67
C THR A 1144 13.53 -46.68 -20.63
N ASN A 1145 13.12 -47.84 -21.18
CA ASN A 1145 13.84 -48.84 -21.98
C ASN A 1145 14.91 -49.78 -21.42
N GLY A 1146 14.62 -51.09 -21.56
CA GLY A 1146 15.56 -52.06 -22.15
C GLY A 1146 15.79 -53.36 -21.36
N HIS A 1147 15.19 -54.47 -21.83
CA HIS A 1147 15.70 -55.88 -21.94
C HIS A 1147 16.96 -56.28 -21.13
N GLU A 1148 17.17 -57.51 -20.62
CA GLU A 1148 16.47 -58.79 -20.53
C GLU A 1148 17.38 -59.68 -19.64
N ASN A 1149 16.79 -60.67 -18.97
CA ASN A 1149 17.39 -61.97 -18.60
C ASN A 1149 18.69 -62.10 -17.77
N GLY A 1150 18.56 -62.85 -16.67
CA GLY A 1150 19.32 -64.11 -16.54
C GLY A 1150 20.46 -64.20 -15.52
N HIS A 1151 20.18 -64.93 -14.44
CA HIS A 1151 21.05 -65.90 -13.75
C HIS A 1151 22.42 -65.53 -13.12
N ALA A 1152 22.46 -65.79 -11.81
CA ALA A 1152 23.35 -66.71 -11.07
C ALA A 1152 24.87 -66.46 -10.96
N ASN A 1153 25.30 -66.50 -9.69
CA ASN A 1153 26.56 -67.02 -9.13
C ASN A 1153 27.91 -66.52 -9.68
N GLY A 1154 28.76 -66.02 -8.79
CA GLY A 1154 30.19 -65.92 -9.08
C GLY A 1154 31.02 -65.26 -7.99
N LYS A 1155 31.69 -66.08 -7.18
CA LYS A 1155 32.69 -65.71 -6.18
C LYS A 1155 33.93 -65.03 -6.76
N ALA A 1156 34.58 -64.29 -5.86
CA ALA A 1156 36.02 -64.27 -5.56
C ALA A 1156 36.96 -63.26 -6.26
N ASN A 1157 37.64 -62.55 -5.35
CA ASN A 1157 39.07 -62.24 -5.28
C ASN A 1157 39.68 -61.24 -6.25
N GLY A 1158 40.39 -60.28 -5.65
CA GLY A 1158 41.49 -59.58 -6.33
C GLY A 1158 41.97 -58.38 -5.55
N LYS A 1159 42.93 -58.61 -4.64
CA LYS A 1159 43.79 -57.62 -3.99
C LYS A 1159 44.36 -56.61 -5.01
N HIS A 1160 44.32 -55.32 -4.69
CA HIS A 1160 45.51 -54.54 -4.32
C HIS A 1160 45.14 -53.21 -3.68
#